data_AF-A0AAW1GAI3-F1
#
_entry.id   AF-A0AAW1GAI3-F1
#
_cell.length_a   1.000
_cell.length_b   1.000
_cell.length_c   1.000
_cell.angle_alpha   90.00
_cell.angle_beta   90.00
_cell.angle_gamma   90.00
#
_symmetry.space_group_name_H-M   'P 1'
#
loop_
_entity.id
_entity.type
_entity.pdbx_description
1 polymer ?
#
loop_
_entity_poly.entity_id
_entity_poly.type
_entity_poly.pdbx_seq_one_letter_code
_entity_poly.pdbx_strand_id
1 'polypeptide(L)'
;MGSNLKEILDNVCYPEILLSFLNDKEKQNFGSKKNAILEFYQQFACVGGDPVFSESLCKELQKKFFQQKCELGRIGRRNMNRRLNLDIPQNNTFLLPRDILAATDHLIGMKFGMGTLDDMNHLKNKRIRSVADLLQDQFGLALVRLEHVVRGTIYGAIRHKLIPTPHNLVTSTPLTTTYESFFGLHPLSQVLDRTNPLTQIVHARKLSYLGPGGLTGRTASFRIRDIHPSHYGRICPIDTSEGINVGLIGSLAIHARIGFWGSLESPFYQISERVTGLQLLFLSPSEDEYYMVSAVNSLALNQGIQEEQVVPARYRQEFLTIAWEQAHLRSIFPFQYFSIGASLIPFIEHNDANRALMSSNMQRQAVPLSKSEKCIVGTGLERQAALDSGVLAIVEHEGKIIYTDTDKIILSGNGDTHSIPLVLYQRSNKNTCMHQNPRIPGGKCIKKGQILADGAATVGGELALGKNVLVAYMPWEGYNFEDAVLISERLVYEDIYTSFHIRKYEIQTYVTSQGPERVTSEIPHLEAHLLRNLDKNGIVGLGSWVETGDILVGKLTPQMAKESSYAPEDRLLRAILGIQVSTSKETCLKLPIGGRGRVIDVRWIQKKGGSNYNPETIHIYILQKREIKVGDKVAGETWK
;
A
#
# COMPACT_ATOMS: atom_id res chain seq x y z
N MET A 1 17.43 18.96 33.23
CA MET A 1 18.50 19.41 32.32
C MET A 1 19.70 20.04 33.03
N GLY A 2 19.54 20.52 34.27
CA GLY A 2 20.67 20.77 35.17
C GLY A 2 21.33 22.15 35.05
N SER A 3 20.70 23.09 34.36
CA SER A 3 21.09 24.51 34.39
C SER A 3 20.69 25.16 35.71
N ASN A 4 21.46 26.14 36.17
CA ASN A 4 21.09 26.95 37.33
C ASN A 4 20.20 28.14 36.92
N LEU A 5 19.53 28.79 37.88
CA LEU A 5 18.61 29.91 37.59
C LEU A 5 19.32 31.06 36.85
N LYS A 6 20.57 31.34 37.21
CA LYS A 6 21.35 32.41 36.59
C LYS A 6 21.64 32.13 35.11
N GLU A 7 22.10 30.92 34.79
CA GLU A 7 22.30 30.42 33.43
C GLU A 7 21.01 30.44 32.61
N ILE A 8 19.86 30.18 33.23
CA ILE A 8 18.57 30.26 32.54
C ILE A 8 18.28 31.73 32.19
N LEU A 9 18.37 32.65 33.15
CA LEU A 9 18.09 34.07 32.94
C LEU A 9 19.05 34.71 31.93
N ASP A 10 20.32 34.31 31.93
CA ASP A 10 21.34 34.82 31.00
C ASP A 10 21.10 34.37 29.54
N ASN A 11 20.34 33.28 29.33
CA ASN A 11 20.11 32.69 28.00
C ASN A 11 18.67 32.88 27.45
N VAL A 12 17.81 33.60 28.17
CA VAL A 12 16.40 33.84 27.82
C VAL A 12 16.23 35.28 27.37
N CYS A 13 15.44 35.52 26.32
CA CYS A 13 15.19 36.87 25.80
C CYS A 13 14.24 37.70 26.69
N TYR A 14 13.31 37.05 27.38
CA TYR A 14 12.31 37.71 28.24
C TYR A 14 12.38 37.28 29.72
N PRO A 15 13.49 37.59 30.44
CA PRO A 15 13.72 37.09 31.79
C PRO A 15 12.69 37.59 32.81
N GLU A 16 12.24 38.85 32.71
CA GLU A 16 11.26 39.43 33.64
C GLU A 16 9.89 38.74 33.55
N ILE A 17 9.46 38.41 32.33
CA ILE A 17 8.21 37.71 32.08
C ILE A 17 8.31 36.28 32.59
N LEU A 18 9.45 35.62 32.36
CA LEU A 18 9.68 34.27 32.88
C LEU A 18 9.65 34.24 34.41
N LEU A 19 10.21 35.25 35.08
CA LEU A 19 10.15 35.41 36.53
C LEU A 19 8.74 35.70 37.05
N SER A 20 7.89 36.34 36.26
CA SER A 20 6.50 36.65 36.64
C SER A 20 5.60 35.40 36.76
N PHE A 21 5.97 34.30 36.11
CA PHE A 21 5.25 33.03 36.21
C PHE A 21 5.58 32.23 37.47
N LEU A 22 6.60 32.62 38.24
CA LEU A 22 7.01 31.92 39.47
C LEU A 22 6.30 32.53 40.69
N ASN A 23 5.60 31.69 41.47
CA ASN A 23 5.05 32.11 42.75
C ASN A 23 6.15 32.36 43.80
N ASP A 24 5.90 33.20 44.82
CA ASP A 24 6.92 33.51 45.84
C ASP A 24 7.36 32.29 46.67
N LYS A 25 6.51 31.27 46.83
CA LYS A 25 6.88 29.96 47.42
C LYS A 25 7.77 29.12 46.49
N GLU A 26 7.57 29.22 45.18
CA GLU A 26 8.34 28.50 44.16
C GLU A 26 9.73 29.13 43.98
N LYS A 27 9.82 30.47 44.04
CA LYS A 27 11.11 31.20 44.01
C LYS A 27 12.09 30.72 45.09
N GLN A 28 11.61 30.31 46.28
CA GLN A 28 12.45 29.80 47.36
C GLN A 28 12.85 28.32 47.19
N ASN A 29 11.97 27.47 46.64
CA ASN A 29 12.24 26.02 46.48
C ASN A 29 13.12 25.69 45.25
N PHE A 30 13.03 26.47 44.17
CA PHE A 30 13.78 26.22 42.91
C PHE A 30 15.20 26.78 42.89
N GLY A 31 15.65 27.47 43.93
CA GLY A 31 17.00 28.05 44.00
C GLY A 31 18.15 27.02 43.94
N SER A 32 17.88 25.75 44.27
CA SER A 32 18.88 24.67 44.26
C SER A 32 18.59 23.64 43.17
N LYS A 33 19.54 23.48 42.24
CA LYS A 33 19.56 22.45 41.17
C LYS A 33 19.23 21.05 41.69
N LYS A 34 19.65 20.71 42.92
CA LYS A 34 19.43 19.40 43.53
C LYS A 34 17.96 19.14 43.85
N ASN A 35 17.27 20.15 44.38
CA ASN A 35 15.86 20.05 44.77
C ASN A 35 14.96 19.88 43.55
N ALA A 36 15.20 20.65 42.48
CA ALA A 36 14.44 20.55 41.25
C ALA A 36 14.57 19.16 40.57
N ILE A 37 15.76 18.55 40.64
CA ILE A 37 15.98 17.19 40.12
C ILE A 37 15.22 16.15 40.95
N LEU A 38 15.21 16.30 42.28
CA LEU A 38 14.48 15.41 43.19
C LEU A 38 12.97 15.49 42.99
N GLU A 39 12.43 16.70 42.90
CA GLU A 39 11.00 16.92 42.68
C GLU A 39 10.56 16.33 41.32
N PHE A 40 11.33 16.58 40.26
CA PHE A 40 11.08 15.95 38.97
C PHE A 40 11.16 14.42 39.02
N TYR A 41 12.12 13.87 39.77
CA TYR A 41 12.23 12.42 39.95
C TYR A 41 11.01 11.83 40.68
N GLN A 42 10.56 12.46 41.77
CA GLN A 42 9.38 12.04 42.53
C GLN A 42 8.14 12.01 41.63
N GLN A 43 7.92 13.09 40.85
CA GLN A 43 6.81 13.17 39.91
C GLN A 43 6.91 12.13 38.79
N PHE A 44 8.11 11.94 38.23
CA PHE A 44 8.33 11.03 37.11
C PHE A 44 8.24 9.55 37.49
N ALA A 45 8.81 9.17 38.63
CA ALA A 45 8.89 7.78 39.07
C ALA A 45 7.66 7.33 39.89
N CYS A 46 6.79 8.26 40.29
CA CYS A 46 5.62 8.03 41.16
C CYS A 46 5.98 7.21 42.42
N VAL A 47 7.18 7.40 42.97
CA VAL A 47 7.66 6.67 44.15
C VAL A 47 7.25 7.44 45.40
N GLY A 48 6.52 6.79 46.31
CA GLY A 48 6.23 7.32 47.65
C GLY A 48 7.45 7.20 48.57
N GLY A 49 7.94 8.33 49.07
CA GLY A 49 9.07 8.45 50.00
C GLY A 49 9.84 9.75 49.81
N ASP A 50 10.77 10.05 50.72
CA ASP A 50 11.69 11.20 50.66
C ASP A 50 13.04 10.78 50.02
N PRO A 51 13.20 10.82 48.68
CA PRO A 51 14.46 10.52 48.02
C PRO A 51 15.55 11.52 48.41
N VAL A 52 16.71 11.00 48.79
CA VAL A 52 17.93 11.78 49.00
C VAL A 52 18.65 11.95 47.67
N PHE A 53 19.12 13.16 47.38
CA PHE A 53 19.83 13.46 46.12
C PHE A 53 21.12 12.63 46.01
N SER A 54 21.29 11.93 44.88
CA SER A 54 22.52 11.23 44.52
C SER A 54 22.92 11.56 43.07
N GLU A 55 24.22 11.53 42.75
CA GLU A 55 24.66 11.70 41.36
C GLU A 55 24.22 10.55 40.44
N SER A 56 24.03 9.35 41.00
CA SER A 56 23.52 8.19 40.26
C SER A 56 22.08 8.40 39.78
N LEU A 57 21.23 9.04 40.58
CA LEU A 57 19.86 9.43 40.18
C LEU A 57 19.87 10.35 38.95
N CYS A 58 20.80 11.31 38.91
CA CYS A 58 20.91 12.25 37.80
C CYS A 58 21.32 11.52 36.50
N LYS A 59 22.28 10.59 36.59
CA LYS A 59 22.68 9.73 35.46
C LYS A 59 21.54 8.79 35.03
N GLU A 60 20.78 8.25 35.98
CA GLU A 60 19.64 7.39 35.69
C GLU A 60 18.51 8.14 35.01
N LEU A 61 18.16 9.34 35.46
CA LEU A 61 17.21 10.23 34.78
C LEU A 61 17.70 10.61 33.38
N GLN A 62 18.98 10.97 33.24
CA GLN A 62 19.59 11.22 31.93
C GLN A 62 19.43 10.02 31.00
N LYS A 63 19.66 8.80 31.51
CA LYS A 63 19.55 7.58 30.71
C LYS A 63 18.10 7.18 30.41
N LYS A 64 17.21 7.15 31.40
CA LYS A 64 15.81 6.72 31.25
C LYS A 64 14.95 7.74 30.53
N PHE A 65 15.09 9.03 30.86
CA PHE A 65 14.23 10.07 30.29
C PHE A 65 14.76 10.53 28.93
N PHE A 66 16.02 10.98 28.85
CA PHE A 66 16.51 11.62 27.63
C PHE A 66 16.79 10.64 26.50
N GLN A 67 17.35 9.45 26.80
CA GLN A 67 17.65 8.48 25.73
C GLN A 67 16.42 7.75 25.21
N GLN A 68 15.39 7.51 26.04
CA GLN A 68 14.21 6.75 25.60
C GLN A 68 13.04 7.62 25.14
N LYS A 69 12.88 8.84 25.67
CA LYS A 69 11.70 9.68 25.41
C LYS A 69 11.98 11.03 24.73
N CYS A 70 13.23 11.49 24.68
CA CYS A 70 13.59 12.81 24.13
C CYS A 70 14.49 12.75 22.89
N GLU A 71 14.54 11.61 22.20
CA GLU A 71 15.22 11.52 20.92
C GLU A 71 14.35 12.14 19.81
N LEU A 72 14.87 13.21 19.19
CA LEU A 72 14.23 13.95 18.11
C LEU A 72 14.57 13.35 16.73
N GLY A 73 15.70 12.66 16.65
CA GLY A 73 16.33 12.28 15.39
C GLY A 73 16.84 13.48 14.59
N ARG A 74 17.45 13.22 13.43
CA ARG A 74 18.03 14.26 12.56
C ARG A 74 16.97 15.23 12.02
N ILE A 75 15.78 14.72 11.69
CA ILE A 75 14.68 15.51 11.13
C ILE A 75 14.07 16.41 12.21
N GLY A 76 13.79 15.86 13.40
CA GLY A 76 13.26 16.66 14.52
C GLY A 76 14.22 17.79 14.91
N ARG A 77 15.53 17.50 14.99
CA ARG A 77 16.58 18.50 15.21
C ARG A 77 16.56 19.60 14.15
N ARG A 78 16.53 19.25 12.86
CA ARG A 78 16.46 20.22 11.76
C ARG A 78 15.21 21.10 11.82
N ASN A 79 14.06 20.51 12.14
CA ASN A 79 12.79 21.24 12.22
C ASN A 79 12.81 22.24 13.38
N MET A 80 13.30 21.85 14.57
CA MET A 80 13.45 22.78 15.68
C MET A 80 14.44 23.90 15.36
N ASN A 81 15.59 23.57 14.76
CA ASN A 81 16.58 24.57 14.37
C ASN A 81 15.99 25.62 13.42
N ARG A 82 15.22 25.18 12.41
CA ARG A 82 14.55 26.07 11.47
C ARG A 82 13.45 26.90 12.13
N ARG A 83 12.69 26.33 13.07
CA ARG A 83 11.56 27.00 13.70
C ARG A 83 12.00 28.03 14.74
N LEU A 84 13.01 27.68 15.54
CA LEU A 84 13.52 28.46 16.67
C LEU A 84 14.78 29.28 16.30
N ASN A 85 15.17 29.29 15.02
CA ASN A 85 16.39 29.94 14.51
C ASN A 85 17.65 29.55 15.30
N LEU A 86 17.82 28.26 15.57
CA LEU A 86 18.98 27.72 16.30
C LEU A 86 20.03 27.15 15.34
N ASP A 87 21.29 27.47 15.58
CA ASP A 87 22.44 26.89 14.85
C ASP A 87 23.08 25.76 15.66
N ILE A 88 22.42 24.60 15.68
CA ILE A 88 22.88 23.40 16.39
C ILE A 88 23.16 22.30 15.35
N PRO A 89 24.30 21.59 15.40
CA PRO A 89 24.59 20.53 14.44
C PRO A 89 23.50 19.46 14.38
N GLN A 90 23.11 19.06 13.18
CA GLN A 90 22.04 18.06 12.94
C GLN A 90 22.34 16.67 13.52
N ASN A 91 23.61 16.39 13.82
CA ASN A 91 24.04 15.15 14.46
C ASN A 91 23.60 15.05 15.92
N ASN A 92 23.20 16.15 16.56
CA ASN A 92 22.72 16.14 17.92
C ASN A 92 21.23 15.77 17.96
N THR A 93 20.94 14.48 18.14
CA THR A 93 19.58 13.92 18.06
C THR A 93 18.76 14.08 19.34
N PHE A 94 19.37 14.50 20.45
CA PHE A 94 18.67 14.66 21.74
C PHE A 94 18.31 16.11 22.02
N LEU A 95 17.20 16.33 22.70
CA LEU A 95 16.77 17.67 23.15
C LEU A 95 17.79 18.31 24.11
N LEU A 96 18.11 19.58 23.89
CA LEU A 96 19.07 20.37 24.65
C LEU A 96 18.36 21.43 25.52
N PRO A 97 19.00 21.91 26.60
CA PRO A 97 18.45 22.99 27.43
C PRO A 97 18.10 24.24 26.62
N ARG A 98 19.00 24.60 25.71
CA ARG A 98 18.82 25.74 24.81
C ARG A 98 17.57 25.64 23.94
N ASP A 99 17.16 24.44 23.55
CA ASP A 99 15.94 24.23 22.74
C ASP A 99 14.69 24.62 23.54
N ILE A 100 14.63 24.24 24.81
CA ILE A 100 13.50 24.53 25.69
C ILE A 100 13.42 26.02 25.98
N LEU A 101 14.55 26.66 26.25
CA LEU A 101 14.61 28.11 26.49
C LEU A 101 14.15 28.88 25.25
N ALA A 102 14.70 28.56 24.07
CA ALA A 102 14.28 29.19 22.82
C ALA A 102 12.81 28.94 22.47
N ALA A 103 12.28 27.74 22.76
CA ALA A 103 10.85 27.45 22.60
C ALA A 103 9.98 28.29 23.55
N THR A 104 10.45 28.52 24.78
CA THR A 104 9.76 29.36 25.77
C THR A 104 9.74 30.82 25.32
N ASP A 105 10.87 31.34 24.86
CA ASP A 105 10.96 32.69 24.30
C ASP A 105 10.05 32.86 23.08
N HIS A 106 10.01 31.86 22.19
CA HIS A 106 9.13 31.86 21.04
C HIS A 106 7.65 31.88 21.45
N LEU A 107 7.26 31.10 22.46
CA LEU A 107 5.90 31.11 23.01
C LEU A 107 5.52 32.46 23.62
N ILE A 108 6.44 33.09 24.36
CA ILE A 108 6.24 34.43 24.91
C ILE A 108 6.06 35.43 23.76
N GLY A 109 6.93 35.41 22.75
CA GLY A 109 6.81 36.24 21.55
C GLY A 109 5.45 36.08 20.84
N MET A 110 4.98 34.84 20.66
CA MET A 110 3.67 34.58 20.06
C MET A 110 2.52 35.16 20.88
N LYS A 111 2.60 35.15 22.22
CA LYS A 111 1.59 35.79 23.09
C LYS A 111 1.50 37.30 22.85
N PHE A 112 2.60 37.95 22.48
CA PHE A 112 2.65 39.37 22.10
C PHE A 112 2.38 39.61 20.61
N GLY A 113 1.95 38.59 19.85
CA GLY A 113 1.66 38.71 18.42
C GLY A 113 2.89 38.69 17.52
N MET A 114 4.07 38.35 18.04
CA MET A 114 5.28 38.18 17.25
C MET A 114 5.32 36.76 16.66
N GLY A 115 5.06 36.66 15.35
CA GLY A 115 5.17 35.42 14.58
C GLY A 115 3.85 34.81 14.12
N THR A 116 3.92 33.68 13.40
CA THR A 116 2.77 32.96 12.85
C THR A 116 2.55 31.63 13.58
N LEU A 117 1.28 31.26 13.74
CA LEU A 117 0.89 29.94 14.25
C LEU A 117 1.19 28.86 13.20
N ASP A 118 1.61 27.68 13.67
CA ASP A 118 1.88 26.55 12.80
C ASP A 118 0.60 25.80 12.49
N ASP A 119 0.28 25.67 11.20
CA ASP A 119 -0.79 24.77 10.76
C ASP A 119 -0.28 23.32 10.73
N MET A 120 -0.84 22.49 11.60
CA MET A 120 -0.56 21.06 11.66
C MET A 120 -0.90 20.33 10.35
N ASN A 121 -1.85 20.85 9.57
CA ASN A 121 -2.30 20.18 8.35
C ASN A 121 -1.43 20.44 7.12
N HIS A 122 -0.67 21.53 7.13
CA HIS A 122 0.26 21.85 6.06
C HIS A 122 1.30 20.74 5.84
N LEU A 123 1.57 20.38 4.58
CA LEU A 123 2.57 19.36 4.23
C LEU A 123 4.02 19.72 4.61
N LYS A 124 4.28 20.96 5.03
CA LYS A 124 5.59 21.35 5.60
C LYS A 124 5.81 20.77 7.00
N ASN A 125 4.71 20.52 7.71
CA ASN A 125 4.68 19.99 9.07
C ASN A 125 4.32 18.49 9.10
N LYS A 126 4.02 17.90 7.93
CA LYS A 126 3.75 16.47 7.77
C LYS A 126 4.91 15.81 7.01
N ARG A 127 5.28 14.61 7.45
CA ARG A 127 6.31 13.79 6.81
C ARG A 127 5.70 12.50 6.30
N ILE A 128 6.11 12.08 5.10
CA ILE A 128 5.85 10.72 4.63
C ILE A 128 6.90 9.77 5.20
N ARG A 129 6.40 8.69 5.79
CA ARG A 129 7.22 7.54 6.14
C ARG A 129 7.17 6.55 4.98
N SER A 130 8.31 6.34 4.35
CA SER A 130 8.47 5.35 3.29
C SER A 130 8.51 3.92 3.85
N VAL A 131 8.45 2.93 2.96
CA VAL A 131 8.64 1.52 3.34
C VAL A 131 9.99 1.32 4.03
N ALA A 132 11.04 1.99 3.55
CA ALA A 132 12.37 1.93 4.16
C ALA A 132 12.38 2.47 5.59
N ASP A 133 11.68 3.58 5.86
CA ASP A 133 11.56 4.14 7.21
C ASP A 133 10.85 3.20 8.18
N LEU A 134 9.81 2.50 7.72
CA LEU A 134 9.08 1.55 8.55
C LEU A 134 9.93 0.31 8.86
N LEU A 135 10.64 -0.20 7.85
CA LEU A 135 11.55 -1.33 8.03
C LEU A 135 12.75 -0.97 8.90
N GLN A 136 13.27 0.25 8.80
CA GLN A 136 14.35 0.76 9.65
C GLN A 136 13.94 0.78 11.13
N ASP A 137 12.73 1.21 11.45
CA ASP A 137 12.20 1.17 12.81
C ASP A 137 12.08 -0.27 13.33
N GLN A 138 11.53 -1.18 12.51
CA GLN A 138 11.43 -2.59 12.89
C GLN A 138 12.81 -3.22 13.09
N PHE A 139 13.77 -2.86 12.25
CA PHE A 139 15.15 -3.29 12.40
C PHE A 139 15.76 -2.77 13.70
N GLY A 140 15.53 -1.51 14.06
CA GLY A 140 15.94 -0.94 15.34
C GLY A 140 15.37 -1.70 16.53
N LEU A 141 14.07 -2.01 16.52
CA LEU A 141 13.41 -2.82 17.55
C LEU A 141 14.00 -4.23 17.63
N ALA A 142 14.28 -4.85 16.48
CA ALA A 142 14.90 -6.17 16.43
C ALA A 142 16.32 -6.17 17.00
N LEU A 143 17.11 -5.10 16.76
CA LEU A 143 18.44 -4.93 17.33
C LEU A 143 18.40 -4.77 18.86
N VAL A 144 17.43 -4.02 19.40
CA VAL A 144 17.25 -3.90 20.86
C VAL A 144 16.92 -5.26 21.49
N ARG A 145 16.05 -6.05 20.83
CA ARG A 145 15.75 -7.42 21.28
C ARG A 145 16.99 -8.32 21.20
N LEU A 146 17.76 -8.21 20.13
CA LEU A 146 19.01 -8.94 19.98
C LEU A 146 20.03 -8.56 21.06
N GLU A 147 20.16 -7.27 21.38
CA GLU A 147 21.02 -6.79 22.48
C GLU A 147 20.63 -7.44 23.80
N HIS A 148 19.33 -7.52 24.11
CA HIS A 148 18.84 -8.18 25.33
C HIS A 148 19.16 -9.67 25.36
N VAL A 149 19.00 -10.39 24.25
CA VAL A 149 19.35 -11.82 24.14
C VAL A 149 20.85 -12.00 24.33
N VAL A 150 21.67 -11.24 23.60
CA VAL A 150 23.14 -11.26 23.71
C VAL A 150 23.56 -10.99 25.15
N ARG A 151 23.04 -9.93 25.77
CA ARG A 151 23.34 -9.58 27.17
C ARG A 151 22.97 -10.72 28.14
N GLY A 152 21.80 -11.35 27.94
CA GLY A 152 21.39 -12.52 28.72
C GLY A 152 22.35 -13.71 28.55
N THR A 153 22.76 -14.02 27.32
CA THR A 153 23.71 -15.10 27.04
C THR A 153 25.09 -14.82 27.65
N ILE A 154 25.57 -13.57 27.62
CA ILE A 154 26.82 -13.15 28.25
C ILE A 154 26.73 -13.36 29.77
N TYR A 155 25.65 -12.90 30.43
CA TYR A 155 25.47 -13.13 31.85
C TYR A 155 25.43 -14.63 32.22
N GLY A 156 24.79 -15.45 31.39
CA GLY A 156 24.79 -16.91 31.54
C GLY A 156 26.19 -17.51 31.37
N ALA A 157 26.93 -17.12 30.33
CA ALA A 157 28.28 -17.60 30.06
C ALA A 157 29.26 -17.24 31.19
N ILE A 158 29.17 -16.02 31.73
CA ILE A 158 29.97 -15.58 32.88
C ILE A 158 29.66 -16.45 34.11
N ARG A 159 28.39 -16.74 34.39
CA ARG A 159 28.00 -17.62 35.52
C ARG A 159 28.57 -19.03 35.39
N HIS A 160 28.65 -19.55 34.18
CA HIS A 160 29.13 -20.91 33.89
C HIS A 160 30.62 -20.99 33.49
N LYS A 161 31.39 -19.87 33.58
CA LYS A 161 32.81 -19.78 33.16
C LYS A 161 33.07 -20.28 31.73
N LEU A 162 32.12 -20.06 30.82
CA LEU A 162 32.25 -20.39 29.40
C LEU A 162 32.79 -19.18 28.62
N ILE A 163 33.63 -19.43 27.60
CA ILE A 163 34.07 -18.39 26.66
C ILE A 163 33.02 -18.27 25.55
N PRO A 164 32.25 -17.16 25.48
CA PRO A 164 31.24 -17.02 24.44
C PRO A 164 31.91 -16.71 23.09
N THR A 165 31.62 -17.52 22.07
CA THR A 165 32.01 -17.23 20.68
C THR A 165 30.95 -16.33 20.01
N PRO A 166 31.32 -15.49 19.03
CA PRO A 166 30.35 -14.62 18.32
C PRO A 166 29.17 -15.38 17.72
N HIS A 167 29.42 -16.60 17.22
CA HIS A 167 28.39 -17.49 16.67
C HIS A 167 27.35 -17.92 17.72
N ASN A 168 27.76 -18.09 18.97
CA ASN A 168 26.85 -18.50 20.05
C ASN A 168 26.12 -17.30 20.69
N LEU A 169 26.61 -16.08 20.47
CA LEU A 169 26.01 -14.85 20.98
C LEU A 169 24.91 -14.33 20.06
N VAL A 170 25.13 -14.34 18.75
CA VAL A 170 24.24 -13.72 17.77
C VAL A 170 23.28 -14.75 17.20
N THR A 171 21.99 -14.59 17.50
CA THR A 171 20.91 -15.41 16.91
C THR A 171 20.08 -14.56 15.92
N SER A 172 19.65 -15.17 14.82
CA SER A 172 18.81 -14.49 13.81
C SER A 172 17.32 -14.48 14.18
N THR A 173 16.91 -15.21 15.22
CA THR A 173 15.52 -15.35 15.67
C THR A 173 14.84 -14.01 15.97
N PRO A 174 15.46 -13.05 16.69
CA PRO A 174 14.83 -11.75 16.94
C PRO A 174 14.57 -10.94 15.67
N LEU A 175 15.45 -11.05 14.67
CA LEU A 175 15.31 -10.37 13.38
C LEU A 175 14.20 -11.01 12.55
N THR A 176 14.27 -12.32 12.33
CA THR A 176 13.30 -13.08 11.52
C THR A 176 11.88 -12.93 12.06
N THR A 177 11.68 -13.16 13.37
CA THR A 177 10.37 -13.01 14.01
C THR A 177 9.80 -11.59 13.93
N THR A 178 10.65 -10.56 14.01
CA THR A 178 10.21 -9.16 13.90
C THR A 178 9.76 -8.83 12.47
N TYR A 179 10.51 -9.27 11.46
CA TYR A 179 10.11 -9.09 10.06
C TYR A 179 8.89 -9.92 9.67
N GLU A 180 8.80 -11.17 10.12
CA GLU A 180 7.61 -12.02 9.91
C GLU A 180 6.36 -11.37 10.52
N SER A 181 6.47 -10.84 11.74
CA SER A 181 5.40 -10.10 12.39
C SER A 181 5.02 -8.83 11.63
N PHE A 182 6.02 -8.07 11.15
CA PHE A 182 5.76 -6.87 10.36
C PHE A 182 5.02 -7.19 9.06
N PHE A 183 5.53 -8.09 8.22
CA PHE A 183 4.89 -8.38 6.94
C PHE A 183 3.55 -9.12 7.09
N GLY A 184 3.38 -9.90 8.17
CA GLY A 184 2.16 -10.67 8.42
C GLY A 184 1.03 -9.90 9.10
N LEU A 185 1.35 -8.97 10.01
CA LEU A 185 0.35 -8.33 10.90
C LEU A 185 0.28 -6.82 10.77
N HIS A 186 1.30 -6.16 10.20
CA HIS A 186 1.32 -4.70 10.18
C HIS A 186 0.22 -4.14 9.25
N PRO A 187 -0.61 -3.17 9.68
CA PRO A 187 -1.72 -2.65 8.87
C PRO A 187 -1.33 -2.04 7.51
N LEU A 188 -0.09 -1.55 7.40
CA LEU A 188 0.47 -1.01 6.15
C LEU A 188 1.08 -2.10 5.25
N SER A 189 1.28 -3.33 5.74
CA SER A 189 1.65 -4.48 4.92
C SER A 189 0.39 -5.08 4.33
N GLN A 190 0.00 -4.60 3.14
CA GLN A 190 -1.26 -4.98 2.49
C GLN A 190 -1.01 -5.98 1.36
N VAL A 191 -1.94 -6.93 1.20
CA VAL A 191 -1.93 -7.82 0.02
C VAL A 191 -2.13 -6.95 -1.22
N LEU A 192 -1.18 -6.99 -2.14
CA LEU A 192 -1.21 -6.20 -3.36
C LEU A 192 -2.48 -6.49 -4.17
N ASP A 193 -3.35 -5.48 -4.29
CA ASP A 193 -4.50 -5.56 -5.19
C ASP A 193 -4.05 -5.60 -6.66
N ARG A 194 -4.29 -6.74 -7.31
CA ARG A 194 -3.97 -7.01 -8.72
C ARG A 194 -5.24 -7.32 -9.51
N THR A 195 -6.30 -6.54 -9.30
CA THR A 195 -7.52 -6.68 -10.11
C THR A 195 -7.20 -6.40 -11.58
N ASN A 196 -6.58 -5.26 -11.86
CA ASN A 196 -6.10 -4.82 -13.18
C ASN A 196 -4.78 -4.02 -13.04
N PRO A 197 -4.10 -3.66 -14.15
CA PRO A 197 -2.81 -2.97 -14.12
C PRO A 197 -2.86 -1.60 -13.41
N LEU A 198 -3.94 -0.83 -13.57
CA LEU A 198 -4.10 0.48 -12.93
C LEU A 198 -4.17 0.34 -11.41
N THR A 199 -4.95 -0.62 -10.92
CA THR A 199 -5.09 -0.89 -9.47
C THR A 199 -3.75 -1.17 -8.81
N GLN A 200 -2.88 -1.91 -9.49
CA GLN A 200 -1.55 -2.24 -9.00
C GLN A 200 -0.68 -0.98 -8.79
N ILE A 201 -0.67 -0.08 -9.77
CA ILE A 201 0.10 1.17 -9.67
C ILE A 201 -0.48 2.09 -8.59
N VAL A 202 -1.80 2.28 -8.59
CA VAL A 202 -2.46 3.17 -7.63
C VAL A 202 -2.24 2.66 -6.20
N HIS A 203 -2.32 1.34 -5.97
CA HIS A 203 -2.04 0.76 -4.66
C HIS A 203 -0.58 0.98 -4.22
N ALA A 204 0.37 0.86 -5.13
CA ALA A 204 1.79 1.11 -4.83
C ALA A 204 2.09 2.59 -4.52
N ARG A 205 1.27 3.52 -5.01
CA ARG A 205 1.42 4.98 -4.82
C ARG A 205 0.47 5.56 -3.77
N LYS A 206 -0.13 4.71 -2.95
CA LYS A 206 -1.14 5.07 -1.96
C LYS A 206 -0.51 5.68 -0.72
N LEU A 207 -1.06 6.80 -0.28
CA LEU A 207 -0.74 7.48 0.97
C LEU A 207 -1.79 7.11 2.03
N SER A 208 -1.33 6.84 3.26
CA SER A 208 -2.21 6.55 4.40
C SER A 208 -1.81 7.35 5.63
N TYR A 209 -2.77 8.03 6.25
CA TYR A 209 -2.64 8.58 7.60
C TYR A 209 -2.89 7.53 8.70
N LEU A 210 -3.42 6.36 8.32
CA LEU A 210 -3.75 5.28 9.25
C LEU A 210 -2.53 4.41 9.58
N GLY A 211 -2.48 3.88 10.79
CA GLY A 211 -1.49 2.90 11.23
C GLY A 211 -0.78 3.28 12.54
N PRO A 212 0.15 2.45 13.02
CA PRO A 212 0.93 2.75 14.23
C PRO A 212 1.69 4.08 14.10
N GLY A 213 1.52 4.97 15.08
CA GLY A 213 2.09 6.33 15.05
C GLY A 213 1.34 7.34 14.16
N GLY A 214 0.26 6.90 13.49
CA GLY A 214 -0.65 7.75 12.74
C GLY A 214 -1.98 7.95 13.46
N LEU A 215 -3.05 8.10 12.68
CA LEU A 215 -4.41 8.29 13.15
C LEU A 215 -5.22 7.00 13.05
N THR A 216 -6.37 6.96 13.71
CA THR A 216 -7.38 5.94 13.47
C THR A 216 -8.58 6.57 12.76
N GLY A 217 -9.29 5.79 11.93
CA GLY A 217 -10.42 6.30 11.16
C GLY A 217 -11.50 6.96 12.04
N ARG A 218 -11.72 6.45 13.25
CA ARG A 218 -12.73 6.99 14.18
C ARG A 218 -12.28 8.22 14.95
N THR A 219 -10.97 8.39 15.17
CA THR A 219 -10.42 9.52 15.95
C THR A 219 -10.02 10.71 15.06
N ALA A 220 -9.96 10.52 13.75
CA ALA A 220 -9.56 11.58 12.83
C ALA A 220 -10.66 12.64 12.69
N SER A 221 -10.29 13.89 12.98
CA SER A 221 -11.18 15.05 12.85
C SER A 221 -11.44 15.42 11.38
N PHE A 222 -12.55 16.13 11.13
CA PHE A 222 -12.92 16.62 9.80
C PHE A 222 -11.79 17.43 9.15
N ARG A 223 -11.15 18.33 9.90
CA ARG A 223 -10.05 19.18 9.40
C ARG A 223 -8.86 18.41 8.83
N ILE A 224 -8.61 17.18 9.27
CA ILE A 224 -7.50 16.37 8.75
C ILE A 224 -7.89 15.67 7.44
N ARG A 225 -9.19 15.40 7.26
CA ARG A 225 -9.76 14.76 6.08
C ARG A 225 -9.93 15.73 4.92
N ASP A 226 -10.09 17.01 5.23
CA ASP A 226 -10.24 18.06 4.23
C ASP A 226 -8.98 18.24 3.37
N ILE A 227 -9.19 18.73 2.16
CA ILE A 227 -8.12 18.99 1.20
C ILE A 227 -7.44 20.30 1.59
N HIS A 228 -6.17 20.21 1.98
CA HIS A 228 -5.38 21.38 2.31
C HIS A 228 -4.71 21.97 1.04
N PRO A 229 -4.64 23.30 0.83
CA PRO A 229 -4.01 23.93 -0.35
C PRO A 229 -2.58 23.44 -0.67
N SER A 230 -1.78 23.17 0.37
CA SER A 230 -0.44 22.55 0.24
C SER A 230 -0.41 21.20 -0.52
N HIS A 231 -1.54 20.49 -0.64
CA HIS A 231 -1.66 19.24 -1.40
C HIS A 231 -1.47 19.43 -2.91
N TYR A 232 -1.61 20.67 -3.40
CA TYR A 232 -1.52 21.02 -4.82
C TYR A 232 -0.25 20.46 -5.48
N GLY A 233 -0.41 19.61 -6.50
CA GLY A 233 0.71 18.97 -7.22
C GLY A 233 1.42 17.87 -6.44
N ARG A 234 0.91 17.45 -5.28
CA ARG A 234 1.56 16.52 -4.35
C ARG A 234 0.66 15.34 -3.98
N ILE A 235 -0.54 15.63 -3.50
CA ILE A 235 -1.58 14.64 -3.16
C ILE A 235 -2.79 14.95 -4.03
N CYS A 236 -3.35 13.93 -4.66
CA CYS A 236 -4.52 14.10 -5.51
C CYS A 236 -5.73 14.53 -4.67
N PRO A 237 -6.45 15.61 -5.05
CA PRO A 237 -7.66 16.04 -4.35
C PRO A 237 -8.87 15.15 -4.64
N ILE A 238 -8.85 14.41 -5.75
CA ILE A 238 -9.99 13.58 -6.20
C ILE A 238 -9.87 12.13 -5.70
N ASP A 239 -8.66 11.56 -5.73
CA ASP A 239 -8.47 10.13 -5.54
C ASP A 239 -8.28 9.77 -4.06
N THR A 240 -9.40 9.49 -3.38
CA THR A 240 -9.48 9.06 -1.99
C THR A 240 -10.33 7.81 -1.85
N SER A 241 -10.14 7.03 -0.77
CA SER A 241 -11.10 5.96 -0.44
C SER A 241 -12.47 6.51 -0.06
N GLU A 242 -13.53 5.75 -0.31
CA GLU A 242 -14.90 6.05 0.13
C GLU A 242 -15.18 5.58 1.58
N GLY A 243 -16.26 6.07 2.19
CA GLY A 243 -16.72 5.69 3.52
C GLY A 243 -15.90 6.29 4.67
N ILE A 244 -15.65 5.50 5.72
CA ILE A 244 -15.00 5.99 6.96
C ILE A 244 -13.57 6.48 6.72
N ASN A 245 -12.91 6.07 5.64
CA ASN A 245 -11.52 6.41 5.35
C ASN A 245 -11.35 7.60 4.40
N VAL A 246 -12.43 8.28 4.00
CA VAL A 246 -12.39 9.50 3.17
C VAL A 246 -11.41 10.53 3.75
N GLY A 247 -10.51 11.03 2.92
CA GLY A 247 -9.48 12.02 3.28
C GLY A 247 -8.30 11.45 4.08
N LEU A 248 -8.39 10.23 4.60
CA LEU A 248 -7.32 9.58 5.36
C LEU A 248 -6.43 8.69 4.50
N ILE A 249 -6.96 8.28 3.35
CA ILE A 249 -6.27 7.45 2.39
C ILE A 249 -6.45 8.10 1.03
N GLY A 250 -5.34 8.52 0.42
CA GLY A 250 -5.33 9.11 -0.91
C GLY A 250 -4.19 8.58 -1.77
N SER A 251 -4.03 9.15 -2.94
CA SER A 251 -2.96 8.81 -3.88
C SER A 251 -2.05 10.01 -4.15
N LEU A 252 -0.77 9.73 -4.39
CA LEU A 252 0.16 10.77 -4.84
C LEU A 252 -0.23 11.31 -6.21
N ALA A 253 0.04 12.58 -6.45
CA ALA A 253 -0.06 13.17 -7.79
C ALA A 253 0.99 12.53 -8.73
N ILE A 254 0.77 12.61 -10.05
CA ILE A 254 1.60 11.92 -11.05
C ILE A 254 3.09 12.24 -10.90
N HIS A 255 3.43 13.53 -10.81
CA HIS A 255 4.81 14.01 -10.78
C HIS A 255 5.35 14.25 -9.37
N ALA A 256 4.57 13.95 -8.33
CA ALA A 256 5.02 14.10 -6.96
C ALA A 256 6.17 13.13 -6.66
N ARG A 257 7.21 13.62 -5.97
CA ARG A 257 8.32 12.79 -5.48
C ARG A 257 8.50 12.94 -3.98
N ILE A 258 9.06 11.92 -3.36
CA ILE A 258 9.45 11.95 -1.95
C ILE A 258 10.90 12.45 -1.90
N GLY A 259 11.11 13.62 -1.32
CA GLY A 259 12.44 14.17 -1.06
C GLY A 259 13.20 13.38 0.00
N PHE A 260 14.51 13.63 0.13
CA PHE A 260 15.40 12.90 1.05
C PHE A 260 14.91 12.88 2.51
N TRP A 261 14.19 13.92 2.92
CA TRP A 261 13.70 14.07 4.29
C TRP A 261 12.25 13.59 4.50
N GLY A 262 11.64 13.00 3.47
CA GLY A 262 10.25 12.56 3.49
C GLY A 262 9.24 13.68 3.21
N SER A 263 9.67 14.82 2.67
CA SER A 263 8.81 15.89 2.16
C SER A 263 8.28 15.56 0.77
N LEU A 264 7.02 15.90 0.48
CA LEU A 264 6.47 15.79 -0.87
C LEU A 264 6.88 16.98 -1.72
N GLU A 265 7.64 16.72 -2.77
CA GLU A 265 8.10 17.73 -3.71
C GLU A 265 7.32 17.63 -5.01
N SER A 266 7.01 18.79 -5.61
CA SER A 266 6.36 18.89 -6.92
C SER A 266 7.25 19.67 -7.88
N PRO A 267 7.35 19.28 -9.16
CA PRO A 267 8.21 19.94 -10.11
C PRO A 267 7.54 21.13 -10.80
N PHE A 268 8.29 22.19 -11.07
CA PHE A 268 7.86 23.40 -11.76
C PHE A 268 8.94 23.87 -12.73
N TYR A 269 8.55 24.58 -13.78
CA TYR A 269 9.52 25.25 -14.64
C TYR A 269 9.85 26.63 -14.10
N GLN A 270 11.14 26.95 -14.06
CA GLN A 270 11.57 28.30 -13.73
C GLN A 270 11.30 29.25 -14.90
N ILE A 271 10.71 30.41 -14.59
CA ILE A 271 10.56 31.52 -15.52
C ILE A 271 11.79 32.41 -15.33
N SER A 272 12.57 32.63 -16.37
CA SER A 272 13.70 33.55 -16.34
C SER A 272 13.89 34.19 -17.71
N GLU A 273 14.12 35.50 -17.74
CA GLU A 273 14.36 36.25 -18.98
C GLU A 273 15.71 35.90 -19.64
N ARG A 274 16.67 35.38 -18.87
CA ARG A 274 18.06 35.20 -19.28
C ARG A 274 18.44 33.78 -19.69
N VAL A 275 17.61 32.78 -19.41
CA VAL A 275 17.93 31.37 -19.73
C VAL A 275 17.13 30.94 -20.94
N THR A 276 17.82 30.68 -22.04
CA THR A 276 17.26 30.12 -23.30
C THR A 276 16.81 28.64 -23.16
N GLY A 277 16.64 28.13 -21.93
CA GLY A 277 16.35 26.73 -21.64
C GLY A 277 15.36 26.54 -20.50
N LEU A 278 14.63 25.43 -20.54
CA LEU A 278 13.65 25.04 -19.52
C LEU A 278 14.36 24.39 -18.33
N GLN A 279 14.48 25.11 -17.21
CA GLN A 279 15.01 24.54 -15.96
C GLN A 279 13.87 24.00 -15.09
N LEU A 280 13.95 22.71 -14.75
CA LEU A 280 13.01 22.04 -13.86
C LEU A 280 13.47 22.14 -12.41
N LEU A 281 12.62 22.69 -11.54
CA LEU A 281 12.86 22.80 -10.10
C LEU A 281 11.80 22.01 -9.33
N PHE A 282 12.25 21.20 -8.38
CA PHE A 282 11.35 20.50 -7.48
C PHE A 282 11.27 21.24 -6.15
N LEU A 283 10.06 21.64 -5.78
CA LEU A 283 9.84 22.44 -4.59
C LEU A 283 9.18 21.64 -3.47
N SER A 284 9.80 21.68 -2.29
CA SER A 284 9.17 21.23 -1.06
C SER A 284 8.03 22.17 -0.65
N PRO A 285 7.08 21.72 0.19
CA PRO A 285 5.96 22.58 0.61
C PRO A 285 6.41 23.83 1.39
N SER A 286 7.59 23.79 2.01
CA SER A 286 8.19 24.95 2.68
C SER A 286 8.76 25.97 1.69
N GLU A 287 9.39 25.50 0.62
CA GLU A 287 10.02 26.39 -0.38
C GLU A 287 8.96 27.01 -1.30
N ASP A 288 7.89 26.27 -1.55
CA ASP A 288 6.73 26.68 -2.36
C ASP A 288 6.08 27.98 -1.88
N GLU A 289 6.12 28.28 -0.58
CA GLU A 289 5.56 29.52 -0.02
C GLU A 289 6.34 30.79 -0.39
N TYR A 290 7.59 30.66 -0.86
CA TYR A 290 8.43 31.80 -1.26
C TYR A 290 8.29 32.17 -2.74
N TYR A 291 7.73 31.28 -3.56
CA TYR A 291 7.62 31.49 -5.01
C TYR A 291 6.18 31.80 -5.42
N MET A 292 6.05 32.56 -6.51
CA MET A 292 4.76 32.81 -7.17
C MET A 292 4.68 31.85 -8.35
N VAL A 293 3.71 30.94 -8.29
CA VAL A 293 3.60 29.84 -9.26
C VAL A 293 2.40 30.09 -10.17
N SER A 294 2.66 30.32 -11.44
CA SER A 294 1.61 30.45 -12.46
C SER A 294 1.01 29.09 -12.84
N ALA A 295 -0.31 29.06 -13.00
CA ALA A 295 -1.04 27.90 -13.52
C ALA A 295 -1.09 27.85 -15.06
N VAL A 296 -0.65 28.92 -15.74
CA VAL A 296 -0.80 29.10 -17.20
C VAL A 296 0.52 28.85 -17.94
N ASN A 297 0.42 28.27 -19.13
CA ASN A 297 1.55 28.11 -20.05
C ASN A 297 1.76 29.37 -20.89
N SER A 298 3.02 29.73 -21.14
CA SER A 298 3.39 30.87 -21.97
C SER A 298 2.85 30.78 -23.41
N LEU A 299 2.63 29.57 -23.94
CA LEU A 299 2.07 29.33 -25.27
C LEU A 299 0.56 29.64 -25.37
N ALA A 300 -0.14 29.71 -24.24
CA ALA A 300 -1.55 30.11 -24.19
C ALA A 300 -1.71 31.64 -24.15
N LEU A 301 -0.60 32.38 -24.06
CA LEU A 301 -0.58 33.83 -24.09
C LEU A 301 -0.54 34.29 -25.56
N ASN A 302 -1.47 35.17 -25.94
CA ASN A 302 -1.57 35.69 -27.30
C ASN A 302 -0.26 36.39 -27.70
N GLN A 303 0.38 35.94 -28.79
CA GLN A 303 1.66 36.48 -29.29
C GLN A 303 1.61 37.96 -29.70
N GLY A 304 0.42 38.58 -29.77
CA GLY A 304 0.23 39.91 -30.32
C GLY A 304 0.18 41.07 -29.32
N ILE A 305 0.09 40.83 -28.00
CA ILE A 305 -0.06 41.92 -27.01
C ILE A 305 0.79 41.59 -25.79
N GLN A 306 2.01 42.14 -25.77
CA GLN A 306 2.99 41.94 -24.71
C GLN A 306 2.70 42.79 -23.45
N GLU A 307 1.86 43.81 -23.56
CA GLU A 307 1.88 44.93 -22.59
C GLU A 307 0.94 44.80 -21.39
N GLU A 308 0.13 43.75 -21.23
CA GLU A 308 -0.67 43.58 -19.99
C GLU A 308 -1.16 42.13 -19.81
N GLN A 309 -0.25 41.15 -19.85
CA GLN A 309 -0.62 39.74 -19.68
C GLN A 309 -0.70 39.38 -18.19
N VAL A 310 -1.92 39.48 -17.66
CA VAL A 310 -2.22 39.06 -16.29
C VAL A 310 -2.56 37.57 -16.27
N VAL A 311 -1.97 36.84 -15.33
CA VAL A 311 -2.17 35.39 -15.17
C VAL A 311 -2.59 35.03 -13.76
N PRO A 312 -3.41 33.97 -13.59
CA PRO A 312 -3.65 33.42 -12.27
C PRO A 312 -2.36 32.76 -11.76
N ALA A 313 -1.96 33.14 -10.55
CA ALA A 313 -0.83 32.58 -9.86
C ALA A 313 -1.20 32.24 -8.41
N ARG A 314 -0.53 31.21 -7.89
CA ARG A 314 -0.62 30.84 -6.49
C ARG A 314 0.55 31.45 -5.73
N TYR A 315 0.24 32.09 -4.60
CA TYR A 315 1.24 32.61 -3.66
C TYR A 315 0.75 32.37 -2.24
N ARG A 316 1.60 31.79 -1.39
CA ARG A 316 1.29 31.53 0.04
C ARG A 316 -0.11 30.92 0.28
N GLN A 317 -0.48 29.94 -0.55
CA GLN A 317 -1.76 29.21 -0.49
C GLN A 317 -2.99 29.97 -0.99
N GLU A 318 -2.83 31.21 -1.47
CA GLU A 318 -3.89 32.00 -2.08
C GLU A 318 -3.75 32.05 -3.61
N PHE A 319 -4.87 32.25 -4.30
CA PHE A 319 -4.90 32.46 -5.74
C PHE A 319 -5.04 33.95 -6.03
N LEU A 320 -4.05 34.49 -6.72
CA LEU A 320 -3.92 35.90 -7.07
C LEU A 320 -3.88 36.05 -8.60
N THR A 321 -4.18 37.24 -9.08
CA THR A 321 -4.05 37.60 -10.50
C THR A 321 -2.88 38.58 -10.60
N ILE A 322 -1.78 38.15 -11.21
CA ILE A 322 -0.50 38.88 -11.25
C ILE A 322 -0.03 39.11 -12.68
N ALA A 323 0.80 40.12 -12.90
CA ALA A 323 1.48 40.29 -14.18
C ALA A 323 2.45 39.12 -14.43
N TRP A 324 2.55 38.64 -15.67
CA TRP A 324 3.43 37.53 -16.05
C TRP A 324 4.89 37.71 -15.59
N GLU A 325 5.40 38.95 -15.67
CA GLU A 325 6.77 39.31 -15.24
C GLU A 325 7.04 39.05 -13.75
N GLN A 326 6.00 39.07 -12.92
CA GLN A 326 6.10 38.79 -11.50
C GLN A 326 6.09 37.28 -11.20
N ALA A 327 5.71 36.43 -12.15
CA ALA A 327 5.68 34.99 -11.94
C ALA A 327 7.09 34.41 -11.90
N HIS A 328 7.43 33.72 -10.81
CA HIS A 328 8.73 33.09 -10.66
C HIS A 328 8.80 31.73 -11.36
N LEU A 329 7.71 30.97 -11.27
CA LEU A 329 7.63 29.58 -11.74
C LEU A 329 6.32 29.34 -12.49
N ARG A 330 6.28 28.33 -13.34
CA ARG A 330 5.06 27.84 -13.98
C ARG A 330 4.89 26.33 -13.82
N SER A 331 3.63 25.90 -13.87
CA SER A 331 3.26 24.48 -13.88
C SER A 331 3.70 23.79 -15.19
N ILE A 332 3.89 22.47 -15.14
CA ILE A 332 4.38 21.68 -16.28
C ILE A 332 3.22 21.26 -17.17
N PHE A 333 2.21 20.63 -16.54
CA PHE A 333 1.04 20.07 -17.22
C PHE A 333 -0.23 20.37 -16.42
N PRO A 334 -1.38 20.54 -17.08
CA PRO A 334 -2.66 20.71 -16.39
C PRO A 334 -3.01 19.55 -15.44
N PHE A 335 -2.61 18.32 -15.78
CA PHE A 335 -2.88 17.13 -14.97
C PHE A 335 -1.89 16.91 -13.81
N GLN A 336 -0.93 17.82 -13.61
CA GLN A 336 0.12 17.68 -12.59
C GLN A 336 -0.44 17.48 -11.16
N TYR A 337 -1.66 17.93 -10.90
CA TYR A 337 -2.29 17.92 -9.57
C TYR A 337 -3.06 16.64 -9.27
N PHE A 338 -3.34 15.82 -10.27
CA PHE A 338 -4.15 14.61 -10.13
C PHE A 338 -3.30 13.34 -10.00
N SER A 339 -3.91 12.28 -9.46
CA SER A 339 -3.32 10.94 -9.45
C SER A 339 -3.42 10.31 -10.83
N ILE A 340 -2.76 9.18 -11.01
CA ILE A 340 -2.84 8.43 -12.28
C ILE A 340 -4.27 7.97 -12.58
N GLY A 341 -5.06 7.58 -11.57
CA GLY A 341 -6.45 7.15 -11.76
C GLY A 341 -7.36 8.30 -12.20
N ALA A 342 -7.27 9.45 -11.54
CA ALA A 342 -8.05 10.62 -11.91
C ALA A 342 -7.63 11.18 -13.29
N SER A 343 -6.35 11.12 -13.64
CA SER A 343 -5.85 11.66 -14.92
C SER A 343 -6.15 10.79 -16.14
N LEU A 344 -6.69 9.58 -15.93
CA LEU A 344 -7.20 8.72 -17.02
C LEU A 344 -8.66 9.03 -17.35
N ILE A 345 -9.32 9.92 -16.61
CA ILE A 345 -10.70 10.33 -16.90
C ILE A 345 -10.66 11.39 -18.02
N PRO A 346 -11.22 11.10 -19.22
CA PRO A 346 -11.32 12.10 -20.26
C PRO A 346 -12.31 13.20 -19.84
N PHE A 347 -12.04 14.44 -20.25
CA PHE A 347 -12.92 15.59 -19.95
C PHE A 347 -13.18 15.79 -18.45
N ILE A 348 -12.18 15.50 -17.60
CA ILE A 348 -12.30 15.63 -16.14
C ILE A 348 -12.75 17.02 -15.68
N GLU A 349 -12.36 18.05 -16.42
CA GLU A 349 -12.76 19.45 -16.21
C GLU A 349 -14.28 19.70 -16.32
N HIS A 350 -15.01 18.80 -16.99
CA HIS A 350 -16.46 18.86 -17.14
C HIS A 350 -17.20 17.97 -16.13
N ASN A 351 -16.49 17.27 -15.25
CA ASN A 351 -17.07 16.39 -14.23
C ASN A 351 -16.99 17.05 -12.85
N ASP A 352 -18.04 16.89 -12.04
CA ASP A 352 -17.97 17.22 -10.62
C ASP A 352 -16.95 16.31 -9.90
N ALA A 353 -16.32 16.83 -8.86
CA ALA A 353 -15.29 16.13 -8.10
C ALA A 353 -15.78 14.80 -7.51
N ASN A 354 -17.04 14.74 -7.06
CA ASN A 354 -17.62 13.51 -6.51
C ASN A 354 -17.76 12.40 -7.55
N ARG A 355 -18.19 12.74 -8.77
CA ARG A 355 -18.31 11.79 -9.89
C ARG A 355 -16.95 11.37 -10.42
N ALA A 356 -15.98 12.30 -10.46
CA ALA A 356 -14.59 11.98 -10.80
C ALA A 356 -13.95 11.03 -9.77
N LEU A 357 -14.21 11.23 -8.48
CA LEU A 357 -13.79 10.34 -7.39
C LEU A 357 -14.34 8.92 -7.61
N MET A 358 -15.65 8.80 -7.81
CA MET A 358 -16.31 7.52 -8.07
C MET A 358 -15.71 6.84 -9.32
N SER A 359 -15.46 7.60 -10.38
CA SER A 359 -14.90 7.06 -11.64
C SER A 359 -13.47 6.54 -11.45
N SER A 360 -12.60 7.31 -10.78
CA SER A 360 -11.24 6.87 -10.43
C SER A 360 -11.26 5.59 -9.58
N ASN A 361 -12.21 5.48 -8.64
CA ASN A 361 -12.38 4.30 -7.80
C ASN A 361 -12.90 3.10 -8.58
N MET A 362 -13.85 3.30 -9.49
CA MET A 362 -14.46 2.25 -10.32
C MET A 362 -13.49 1.71 -11.39
N GLN A 363 -12.63 2.55 -11.96
CA GLN A 363 -11.58 2.09 -12.88
C GLN A 363 -10.67 1.03 -12.23
N ARG A 364 -10.40 1.15 -10.92
CA ARG A 364 -9.61 0.14 -10.17
C ARG A 364 -10.36 -1.16 -9.89
N GLN A 365 -11.68 -1.17 -10.08
CA GLN A 365 -12.52 -2.35 -9.91
C GLN A 365 -12.76 -3.06 -11.26
N ALA A 366 -12.35 -2.45 -12.38
CA ALA A 366 -12.51 -3.02 -13.70
C ALA A 366 -11.81 -4.39 -13.80
N VAL A 367 -12.53 -5.38 -14.29
CA VAL A 367 -12.04 -6.76 -14.43
C VAL A 367 -11.46 -6.94 -15.85
N PRO A 368 -10.27 -7.54 -16.00
CA PRO A 368 -9.73 -7.85 -17.31
C PRO A 368 -10.67 -8.75 -18.13
N LEU A 369 -11.05 -8.26 -19.31
CA LEU A 369 -11.92 -8.98 -20.23
C LEU A 369 -11.12 -9.99 -21.06
N SER A 370 -11.80 -11.05 -21.52
CA SER A 370 -11.21 -12.05 -22.42
C SER A 370 -10.65 -11.44 -23.69
N LYS A 371 -11.33 -10.40 -24.22
CA LYS A 371 -10.88 -9.63 -25.37
C LYS A 371 -10.85 -8.17 -24.94
N SER A 372 -9.67 -7.62 -24.67
CA SER A 372 -9.56 -6.19 -24.33
C SER A 372 -9.61 -5.34 -25.62
N GLU A 373 -9.99 -4.07 -25.51
CA GLU A 373 -10.03 -3.12 -26.63
C GLU A 373 -9.52 -1.75 -26.19
N LYS A 374 -8.79 -1.07 -27.09
CA LYS A 374 -8.32 0.29 -26.82
C LYS A 374 -9.51 1.26 -26.76
N CYS A 375 -9.50 2.17 -25.80
CA CYS A 375 -10.48 3.25 -25.75
C CYS A 375 -10.38 4.13 -27.01
N ILE A 376 -11.53 4.49 -27.59
CA ILE A 376 -11.56 5.43 -28.75
C ILE A 376 -11.15 6.84 -28.30
N VAL A 377 -11.56 7.22 -27.09
CA VAL A 377 -11.21 8.51 -26.46
C VAL A 377 -10.35 8.19 -25.23
N GLY A 378 -9.17 8.80 -25.16
CA GLY A 378 -8.23 8.64 -24.05
C GLY A 378 -7.52 9.95 -23.72
N THR A 379 -6.76 9.97 -22.63
CA THR A 379 -6.01 11.14 -22.15
C THR A 379 -4.55 11.14 -22.60
N GLY A 380 -4.06 10.03 -23.15
CA GLY A 380 -2.67 9.84 -23.59
C GLY A 380 -1.75 9.25 -22.52
N LEU A 381 -2.26 9.04 -21.29
CA LEU A 381 -1.51 8.44 -20.18
C LEU A 381 -1.64 6.92 -20.13
N GLU A 382 -2.52 6.31 -20.92
CA GLU A 382 -2.84 4.88 -20.92
C GLU A 382 -1.59 4.03 -21.19
N ARG A 383 -0.74 4.48 -22.12
CA ARG A 383 0.50 3.79 -22.47
C ARG A 383 1.49 3.82 -21.31
N GLN A 384 1.66 4.98 -20.69
CA GLN A 384 2.57 5.12 -19.55
C GLN A 384 2.07 4.32 -18.34
N ALA A 385 0.77 4.36 -18.07
CA ALA A 385 0.15 3.56 -17.01
C ALA A 385 0.33 2.05 -17.26
N ALA A 386 0.17 1.57 -18.50
CA ALA A 386 0.39 0.16 -18.79
C ALA A 386 1.87 -0.24 -18.62
N LEU A 387 2.82 0.60 -19.05
CA LEU A 387 4.26 0.35 -18.90
C LEU A 387 4.69 0.32 -17.42
N ASP A 388 4.31 1.34 -16.64
CA ASP A 388 4.70 1.48 -15.24
C ASP A 388 4.04 0.42 -14.33
N SER A 389 3.00 -0.26 -14.81
CA SER A 389 2.35 -1.35 -14.06
C SER A 389 3.20 -2.60 -13.96
N GLY A 390 4.18 -2.77 -14.86
CA GLY A 390 5.00 -3.98 -14.98
C GLY A 390 4.24 -5.21 -15.49
N VAL A 391 3.02 -5.04 -16.02
CA VAL A 391 2.20 -6.15 -16.56
C VAL A 391 2.57 -6.51 -18.00
N LEU A 392 3.16 -5.56 -18.75
CA LEU A 392 3.63 -5.77 -20.12
C LEU A 392 4.99 -6.49 -20.13
N ALA A 393 5.22 -7.34 -21.14
CA ALA A 393 6.56 -7.88 -21.40
C ALA A 393 7.34 -6.88 -22.26
N ILE A 394 8.47 -6.38 -21.76
CA ILE A 394 9.29 -5.36 -22.42
C ILE A 394 10.67 -5.94 -22.73
N VAL A 395 11.27 -5.50 -23.84
CA VAL A 395 12.63 -5.85 -24.21
C VAL A 395 13.67 -5.08 -23.39
N GLU A 396 14.55 -5.79 -22.70
CA GLU A 396 15.70 -5.21 -21.99
C GLU A 396 16.91 -4.98 -22.92
N HIS A 397 17.10 -5.86 -23.90
CA HIS A 397 18.24 -5.86 -24.82
C HIS A 397 17.78 -5.88 -26.28
N GLU A 398 18.35 -5.01 -27.11
CA GLU A 398 18.05 -5.02 -28.54
C GLU A 398 18.48 -6.34 -29.20
N GLY A 399 17.76 -6.72 -30.25
CA GLY A 399 18.05 -7.96 -30.96
C GLY A 399 16.92 -8.38 -31.89
N LYS A 400 17.06 -9.56 -32.48
CA LYS A 400 16.12 -10.13 -33.45
C LYS A 400 15.33 -11.26 -32.80
N ILE A 401 14.00 -11.27 -32.97
CA ILE A 401 13.19 -12.41 -32.55
C ILE A 401 13.55 -13.62 -33.41
N ILE A 402 13.97 -14.70 -32.76
CA ILE A 402 14.16 -15.99 -33.42
C ILE A 402 12.79 -16.67 -33.56
N TYR A 403 12.09 -16.82 -32.43
CA TYR A 403 10.82 -17.53 -32.36
C TYR A 403 9.94 -16.98 -31.24
N THR A 404 8.63 -17.03 -31.46
CA THR A 404 7.60 -16.59 -30.53
C THR A 404 6.72 -17.78 -30.21
N ASP A 405 6.71 -18.20 -28.95
CA ASP A 405 5.77 -19.19 -28.42
C ASP A 405 4.70 -18.50 -27.56
N THR A 406 3.71 -19.28 -27.14
CA THR A 406 2.71 -18.88 -26.14
C THR A 406 3.31 -18.66 -24.76
N ASP A 407 4.29 -19.47 -24.34
CA ASP A 407 4.88 -19.44 -23.00
C ASP A 407 6.19 -18.64 -22.92
N LYS A 408 6.87 -18.38 -24.04
CA LYS A 408 8.14 -17.66 -24.08
C LYS A 408 8.43 -17.02 -25.43
N ILE A 409 9.27 -15.99 -25.40
CA ILE A 409 9.80 -15.31 -26.59
C ILE A 409 11.32 -15.46 -26.59
N ILE A 410 11.87 -15.93 -27.71
CA ILE A 410 13.31 -16.15 -27.86
C ILE A 410 13.89 -15.05 -28.75
N LEU A 411 14.87 -14.32 -28.21
CA LEU A 411 15.51 -13.17 -28.83
C LEU A 411 17.01 -13.42 -28.95
N SER A 412 17.59 -13.08 -30.11
CA SER A 412 19.04 -13.11 -30.32
C SER A 412 19.59 -11.69 -30.31
N GLY A 413 20.54 -11.40 -29.41
CA GLY A 413 21.18 -10.10 -29.27
C GLY A 413 22.64 -10.27 -28.85
N ASN A 414 23.55 -9.48 -29.43
CA ASN A 414 24.99 -9.49 -29.11
C ASN A 414 25.69 -10.88 -29.15
N GLY A 415 25.18 -11.80 -29.96
CA GLY A 415 25.73 -13.17 -30.06
C GLY A 415 25.11 -14.18 -29.08
N ASP A 416 24.34 -13.71 -28.09
CA ASP A 416 23.65 -14.55 -27.12
C ASP A 416 22.15 -14.69 -27.44
N THR A 417 21.56 -15.77 -26.93
CA THR A 417 20.12 -16.04 -27.03
C THR A 417 19.46 -15.84 -25.67
N HIS A 418 18.52 -14.91 -25.60
CA HIS A 418 17.73 -14.61 -24.41
C HIS A 418 16.32 -15.21 -24.53
N SER A 419 15.90 -15.95 -23.51
CA SER A 419 14.53 -16.48 -23.39
C SER A 419 13.75 -15.65 -22.39
N ILE A 420 12.68 -15.01 -22.84
CA ILE A 420 11.79 -14.18 -22.02
C ILE A 420 10.52 -14.99 -21.75
N PRO A 421 10.30 -15.50 -20.52
CA PRO A 421 9.09 -16.24 -20.19
C PRO A 421 7.88 -15.30 -20.11
N LEU A 422 6.75 -15.74 -20.67
CA LEU A 422 5.48 -15.05 -20.61
C LEU A 422 4.60 -15.62 -19.49
N VAL A 423 3.79 -14.75 -18.91
CA VAL A 423 2.83 -15.14 -17.87
C VAL A 423 1.61 -15.81 -18.50
N LEU A 424 1.36 -17.08 -18.19
CA LEU A 424 0.22 -17.85 -18.69
C LEU A 424 -0.77 -18.17 -17.57
N TYR A 425 -2.03 -17.75 -17.72
CA TYR A 425 -3.16 -18.11 -16.85
C TYR A 425 -2.84 -18.04 -15.35
N GLN A 426 -2.13 -16.99 -14.94
CA GLN A 426 -1.76 -16.79 -13.55
C GLN A 426 -2.95 -16.18 -12.79
N ARG A 427 -3.23 -16.74 -11.62
CA ARG A 427 -4.26 -16.22 -10.72
C ARG A 427 -3.76 -14.94 -10.04
N SER A 428 -4.57 -13.88 -10.08
CA SER A 428 -4.36 -12.70 -9.23
C SER A 428 -4.92 -12.88 -7.82
N ASN A 429 -4.56 -11.98 -6.90
CA ASN A 429 -5.08 -11.98 -5.52
C ASN A 429 -6.61 -11.81 -5.45
N LYS A 430 -7.23 -11.22 -6.49
CA LYS A 430 -8.68 -11.02 -6.61
C LYS A 430 -9.34 -12.05 -7.55
N ASN A 431 -8.64 -13.15 -7.84
CA ASN A 431 -9.10 -14.23 -8.72
C ASN A 431 -9.31 -13.82 -10.18
N THR A 432 -8.75 -12.69 -10.64
CA THR A 432 -8.73 -12.34 -12.07
C THR A 432 -7.63 -13.13 -12.78
N CYS A 433 -7.79 -13.34 -14.09
CA CYS A 433 -6.82 -14.03 -14.93
C CYS A 433 -5.74 -13.05 -15.43
N MET A 434 -4.48 -13.34 -15.13
CA MET A 434 -3.32 -12.66 -15.69
C MET A 434 -2.72 -13.52 -16.79
N HIS A 435 -2.75 -13.04 -18.03
CA HIS A 435 -2.25 -13.75 -19.19
C HIS A 435 -1.59 -12.74 -20.15
N GLN A 436 -0.41 -13.09 -20.65
CA GLN A 436 0.35 -12.29 -21.60
C GLN A 436 0.25 -12.90 -23.00
N ASN A 437 -0.17 -12.10 -23.97
CA ASN A 437 -0.31 -12.47 -25.36
C ASN A 437 0.84 -11.84 -26.17
N PRO A 438 1.72 -12.63 -26.80
CA PRO A 438 2.77 -12.09 -27.65
C PRO A 438 2.18 -11.42 -28.89
N ARG A 439 2.71 -10.25 -29.26
CA ARG A 439 2.25 -9.51 -30.45
C ARG A 439 3.17 -9.59 -31.65
N ILE A 440 4.46 -9.85 -31.42
CA ILE A 440 5.46 -9.65 -32.45
C ILE A 440 5.74 -10.97 -33.18
N PRO A 441 5.61 -10.99 -34.52
CA PRO A 441 5.98 -12.16 -35.31
C PRO A 441 7.50 -12.39 -35.31
N GLY A 442 7.90 -13.64 -35.53
CA GLY A 442 9.30 -14.03 -35.65
C GLY A 442 10.04 -13.25 -36.75
N GLY A 443 11.34 -13.03 -36.56
CA GLY A 443 12.21 -12.39 -37.53
C GLY A 443 12.29 -10.86 -37.49
N LYS A 444 11.49 -10.17 -36.66
CA LYS A 444 11.58 -8.71 -36.49
C LYS A 444 12.74 -8.31 -35.57
N CYS A 445 13.42 -7.22 -35.92
CA CYS A 445 14.39 -6.56 -35.06
C CYS A 445 13.67 -5.63 -34.09
N ILE A 446 14.08 -5.67 -32.82
CA ILE A 446 13.45 -4.95 -31.72
C ILE A 446 14.49 -4.06 -31.03
N LYS A 447 14.05 -2.88 -30.61
CA LYS A 447 14.83 -1.95 -29.80
C LYS A 447 14.55 -2.17 -28.31
N LYS A 448 15.52 -1.82 -27.47
CA LYS A 448 15.34 -1.74 -26.03
C LYS A 448 14.12 -0.87 -25.68
N GLY A 449 13.30 -1.35 -24.75
CA GLY A 449 12.09 -0.67 -24.29
C GLY A 449 10.83 -0.91 -25.14
N GLN A 450 10.92 -1.67 -26.24
CA GLN A 450 9.76 -2.02 -27.04
C GLN A 450 8.94 -3.14 -26.36
N ILE A 451 7.61 -3.06 -26.52
CA ILE A 451 6.65 -4.00 -25.93
C ILE A 451 6.57 -5.26 -26.79
N LEU A 452 6.78 -6.42 -26.17
CA LEU A 452 6.73 -7.75 -26.80
C LEU A 452 5.35 -8.40 -26.74
N ALA A 453 4.72 -8.32 -25.57
CA ALA A 453 3.47 -8.97 -25.26
C ALA A 453 2.56 -8.04 -24.45
N ASP A 454 1.29 -8.00 -24.83
CA ASP A 454 0.25 -7.34 -24.05
C ASP A 454 -0.13 -8.26 -22.88
N GLY A 455 -0.36 -7.70 -21.70
CA GLY A 455 -0.89 -8.43 -20.56
C GLY A 455 -2.40 -8.24 -20.37
N ALA A 456 -2.90 -8.63 -19.19
CA ALA A 456 -4.30 -8.48 -18.84
C ALA A 456 -4.73 -6.99 -18.85
N ALA A 457 -5.87 -6.71 -19.48
CA ALA A 457 -6.41 -5.35 -19.64
C ALA A 457 -5.45 -4.37 -20.33
N THR A 458 -4.69 -4.85 -21.32
CA THR A 458 -3.85 -4.01 -22.18
C THR A 458 -3.99 -4.41 -23.64
N VAL A 459 -3.89 -3.43 -24.54
CA VAL A 459 -3.88 -3.66 -25.99
C VAL A 459 -2.86 -2.71 -26.61
N GLY A 460 -1.90 -3.24 -27.36
CA GLY A 460 -0.85 -2.45 -28.02
C GLY A 460 -0.04 -1.60 -27.08
N GLY A 461 0.21 -2.12 -25.87
CA GLY A 461 0.92 -1.40 -24.82
C GLY A 461 0.15 -0.27 -24.15
N GLU A 462 -1.14 -0.11 -24.42
CA GLU A 462 -2.01 0.85 -23.73
C GLU A 462 -2.96 0.12 -22.80
N LEU A 463 -3.33 0.80 -21.71
CA LEU A 463 -4.34 0.33 -20.78
C LEU A 463 -5.70 0.22 -21.47
N ALA A 464 -6.38 -0.90 -21.25
CA ALA A 464 -7.66 -1.23 -21.86
C ALA A 464 -8.57 -1.88 -20.81
N LEU A 465 -9.24 -1.06 -20.00
CA LEU A 465 -10.06 -1.52 -18.87
C LEU A 465 -11.46 -2.01 -19.25
N GLY A 466 -11.90 -1.77 -20.50
CA GLY A 466 -13.26 -2.05 -20.94
C GLY A 466 -13.40 -2.26 -22.45
N LYS A 467 -14.57 -1.87 -22.96
CA LYS A 467 -15.00 -2.03 -24.36
C LYS A 467 -15.67 -0.77 -24.85
N ASN A 468 -15.48 -0.46 -26.14
CA ASN A 468 -16.24 0.58 -26.80
C ASN A 468 -17.61 0.02 -27.19
N VAL A 469 -18.67 0.69 -26.75
CA VAL A 469 -20.05 0.28 -27.03
C VAL A 469 -20.84 1.48 -27.54
N LEU A 470 -21.81 1.23 -28.42
CA LEU A 470 -22.77 2.24 -28.85
C LEU A 470 -23.79 2.45 -27.72
N VAL A 471 -23.90 3.68 -27.25
CA VAL A 471 -24.81 4.06 -26.15
C VAL A 471 -25.85 5.04 -26.68
N ALA A 472 -27.11 4.84 -26.29
CA ALA A 472 -28.19 5.79 -26.53
C ALA A 472 -28.70 6.31 -25.17
N TYR A 473 -28.79 7.63 -25.03
CA TYR A 473 -29.32 8.29 -23.84
C TYR A 473 -30.81 8.59 -24.06
N MET A 474 -31.67 7.69 -23.60
CA MET A 474 -33.13 7.88 -23.60
C MET A 474 -33.78 7.06 -22.50
N PRO A 475 -34.87 7.52 -21.87
CA PRO A 475 -35.68 6.67 -21.02
C PRO A 475 -36.30 5.55 -21.87
N TRP A 476 -36.25 4.31 -21.39
CA TRP A 476 -36.76 3.15 -22.12
C TRP A 476 -37.64 2.30 -21.21
N GLU A 477 -38.95 2.48 -21.32
CA GLU A 477 -39.99 1.67 -20.66
C GLU A 477 -39.80 1.49 -19.14
N GLY A 478 -39.06 2.39 -18.48
CA GLY A 478 -38.76 2.33 -17.05
C GLY A 478 -37.68 1.31 -16.65
N TYR A 479 -37.11 0.54 -17.58
CA TYR A 479 -36.05 -0.43 -17.25
C TYR A 479 -34.72 0.23 -16.90
N ASN A 480 -34.48 1.45 -17.39
CA ASN A 480 -33.35 2.29 -17.02
C ASN A 480 -33.71 3.37 -15.99
N PHE A 481 -34.66 3.07 -15.10
CA PHE A 481 -35.01 3.96 -14.00
C PHE A 481 -33.81 4.13 -13.04
N GLU A 482 -33.60 5.37 -12.57
CA GLU A 482 -32.43 5.79 -11.78
C GLU A 482 -31.09 5.45 -12.46
N ASP A 483 -30.29 4.57 -11.85
CA ASP A 483 -28.95 4.18 -12.32
C ASP A 483 -28.95 2.81 -13.02
N ALA A 484 -30.13 2.26 -13.33
CA ALA A 484 -30.22 0.98 -14.03
C ALA A 484 -29.77 1.10 -15.49
N VAL A 485 -28.99 0.13 -15.97
CA VAL A 485 -28.47 0.11 -17.34
C VAL A 485 -29.09 -1.04 -18.12
N LEU A 486 -29.73 -0.71 -19.23
CA LEU A 486 -30.17 -1.68 -20.23
C LEU A 486 -29.01 -2.06 -21.14
N ILE A 487 -28.86 -3.36 -21.39
CA ILE A 487 -27.83 -3.90 -22.28
C ILE A 487 -28.48 -4.68 -23.43
N SER A 488 -27.87 -4.61 -24.60
CA SER A 488 -28.24 -5.48 -25.72
C SER A 488 -27.76 -6.90 -25.45
N GLU A 489 -28.60 -7.90 -25.74
CA GLU A 489 -28.23 -9.33 -25.67
C GLU A 489 -27.02 -9.67 -26.54
N ARG A 490 -26.74 -8.87 -27.59
CA ARG A 490 -25.54 -8.96 -28.41
C ARG A 490 -24.26 -8.99 -27.57
N LEU A 491 -24.22 -8.26 -26.46
CA LEU A 491 -23.05 -8.21 -25.57
C LEU A 491 -22.76 -9.57 -24.90
N VAL A 492 -23.79 -10.41 -24.72
CA VAL A 492 -23.67 -11.78 -24.20
C VAL A 492 -23.28 -12.74 -25.34
N TYR A 493 -24.00 -12.71 -26.46
CA TYR A 493 -23.77 -13.63 -27.58
C TYR A 493 -22.38 -13.49 -28.22
N GLU A 494 -21.84 -12.27 -28.27
CA GLU A 494 -20.51 -12.00 -28.86
C GLU A 494 -19.37 -12.04 -27.83
N ASP A 495 -19.63 -12.43 -26.58
CA ASP A 495 -18.62 -12.49 -25.51
C ASP A 495 -17.89 -11.14 -25.26
N ILE A 496 -18.59 -10.00 -25.44
CA ILE A 496 -17.97 -8.67 -25.36
C ILE A 496 -17.54 -8.34 -23.94
N TYR A 497 -18.42 -8.55 -22.96
CA TYR A 497 -18.15 -8.36 -21.52
C TYR A 497 -17.87 -9.68 -20.79
N THR A 498 -17.20 -10.62 -21.47
CA THR A 498 -16.82 -11.90 -20.89
C THR A 498 -15.45 -11.80 -20.21
N SER A 499 -15.33 -12.30 -18.98
CA SER A 499 -14.09 -12.34 -18.21
C SER A 499 -13.74 -13.76 -17.74
N PHE A 500 -12.45 -13.96 -17.43
CA PHE A 500 -11.96 -15.22 -16.88
C PHE A 500 -11.54 -15.05 -15.42
N HIS A 501 -12.03 -15.95 -14.58
CA HIS A 501 -11.70 -15.97 -13.16
C HIS A 501 -11.03 -17.29 -12.78
N ILE A 502 -9.94 -17.22 -12.01
CA ILE A 502 -9.23 -18.40 -11.52
C ILE A 502 -9.47 -18.53 -10.02
N ARG A 503 -10.24 -19.54 -9.63
CA ARG A 503 -10.50 -19.83 -8.22
C ARG A 503 -9.58 -20.93 -7.73
N LYS A 504 -9.00 -20.72 -6.55
CA LYS A 504 -8.20 -21.71 -5.83
C LYS A 504 -9.09 -22.41 -4.79
N TYR A 505 -9.16 -23.72 -4.87
CA TYR A 505 -9.76 -24.59 -3.87
C TYR A 505 -8.65 -25.35 -3.14
N GLU A 506 -8.76 -25.49 -1.83
CA GLU A 506 -7.72 -26.08 -1.00
C GLU A 506 -8.35 -27.07 -0.01
N ILE A 507 -7.70 -28.22 0.14
CA ILE A 507 -7.99 -29.19 1.19
C ILE A 507 -6.67 -29.65 1.81
N GLN A 508 -6.70 -29.84 3.13
CA GLN A 508 -5.57 -30.35 3.90
C GLN A 508 -5.94 -31.71 4.48
N THR A 509 -4.94 -32.59 4.55
CA THR A 509 -5.03 -33.87 5.24
C THR A 509 -4.39 -33.75 6.62
N TYR A 510 -5.06 -34.30 7.61
CA TYR A 510 -4.57 -34.32 8.99
C TYR A 510 -4.47 -35.74 9.52
N VAL A 511 -3.66 -35.90 10.57
CA VAL A 511 -3.66 -37.11 11.38
C VAL A 511 -4.62 -36.89 12.53
N THR A 512 -5.74 -37.61 12.52
CA THR A 512 -6.70 -37.60 13.63
C THR A 512 -6.25 -38.59 14.71
N SER A 513 -6.85 -38.52 15.90
CA SER A 513 -6.65 -39.52 16.96
C SER A 513 -7.04 -40.94 16.55
N GLN A 514 -7.86 -41.07 15.49
CA GLN A 514 -8.37 -42.34 14.96
C GLN A 514 -7.59 -42.84 13.74
N GLY A 515 -6.56 -42.11 13.32
CA GLY A 515 -5.71 -42.46 12.17
C GLY A 515 -5.56 -41.30 11.18
N PRO A 516 -4.67 -41.46 10.19
CA PRO A 516 -4.46 -40.47 9.14
C PRO A 516 -5.65 -40.41 8.18
N GLU A 517 -6.05 -39.19 7.80
CA GLU A 517 -6.95 -38.99 6.67
C GLU A 517 -6.29 -39.47 5.38
N ARG A 518 -7.05 -40.14 4.51
CA ARG A 518 -6.54 -40.71 3.25
C ARG A 518 -7.21 -40.05 2.06
N VAL A 519 -6.41 -39.70 1.06
CA VAL A 519 -6.88 -39.27 -0.25
C VAL A 519 -7.04 -40.50 -1.13
N THR A 520 -8.23 -40.71 -1.68
CA THR A 520 -8.54 -41.89 -2.51
C THR A 520 -9.68 -41.59 -3.47
N SER A 521 -9.69 -42.28 -4.62
CA SER A 521 -10.78 -42.28 -5.58
C SER A 521 -11.92 -43.22 -5.18
N GLU A 522 -11.63 -44.21 -4.33
CA GLU A 522 -12.59 -45.19 -3.85
C GLU A 522 -13.32 -44.67 -2.62
N ILE A 523 -14.47 -44.02 -2.84
CA ILE A 523 -15.29 -43.47 -1.76
C ILE A 523 -16.59 -44.26 -1.66
N PRO A 524 -16.87 -44.92 -0.51
CA PRO A 524 -18.09 -45.67 -0.33
C PRO A 524 -19.31 -44.75 -0.33
N HIS A 525 -20.45 -45.26 -0.81
CA HIS A 525 -21.76 -44.58 -0.81
C HIS A 525 -21.92 -43.38 -1.75
N LEU A 526 -20.94 -43.09 -2.61
CA LEU A 526 -21.07 -42.08 -3.68
C LEU A 526 -21.36 -42.72 -5.03
N GLU A 527 -22.18 -42.05 -5.82
CA GLU A 527 -22.47 -42.46 -7.18
C GLU A 527 -21.24 -42.31 -8.09
N ALA A 528 -21.03 -43.28 -8.99
CA ALA A 528 -19.91 -43.28 -9.92
C ALA A 528 -19.84 -42.01 -10.80
N HIS A 529 -20.98 -41.35 -11.03
CA HIS A 529 -21.04 -40.13 -11.83
C HIS A 529 -20.27 -38.96 -11.18
N LEU A 530 -20.24 -38.86 -9.84
CA LEU A 530 -19.52 -37.79 -9.11
C LEU A 530 -18.00 -38.04 -9.06
N LEU A 531 -17.61 -39.31 -9.19
CA LEU A 531 -16.22 -39.76 -9.12
C LEU A 531 -15.55 -39.78 -10.51
N ARG A 532 -16.31 -39.58 -11.59
CA ARG A 532 -15.84 -39.68 -13.00
C ARG A 532 -14.62 -38.81 -13.32
N ASN A 533 -14.46 -37.70 -12.60
CA ASN A 533 -13.42 -36.70 -12.86
C ASN A 533 -12.14 -36.94 -12.04
N LEU A 534 -12.15 -37.88 -11.09
CA LEU A 534 -11.02 -38.20 -10.22
C LEU A 534 -10.04 -39.15 -10.90
N ASP A 535 -8.75 -38.94 -10.64
CA ASP A 535 -7.66 -39.83 -11.03
C ASP A 535 -7.53 -41.01 -10.05
N LYS A 536 -6.56 -41.90 -10.29
CA LYS A 536 -6.31 -43.06 -9.42
C LYS A 536 -5.99 -42.66 -7.97
N ASN A 537 -5.42 -41.47 -7.74
CA ASN A 537 -5.07 -40.96 -6.43
C ASN A 537 -6.25 -40.31 -5.70
N GLY A 538 -7.40 -40.13 -6.37
CA GLY A 538 -8.55 -39.43 -5.80
C GLY A 538 -8.51 -37.92 -5.99
N ILE A 539 -7.79 -37.41 -6.98
CA ILE A 539 -7.66 -35.98 -7.27
C ILE A 539 -8.22 -35.71 -8.67
N VAL A 540 -8.93 -34.60 -8.85
CA VAL A 540 -9.48 -34.24 -10.16
C VAL A 540 -8.40 -34.13 -11.24
N GLY A 541 -8.68 -34.71 -12.41
CA GLY A 541 -7.79 -34.63 -13.57
C GLY A 541 -7.61 -33.22 -14.12
N LEU A 542 -6.42 -32.92 -14.64
CA LEU A 542 -6.15 -31.69 -15.37
C LEU A 542 -6.99 -31.63 -16.65
N GLY A 543 -7.57 -30.47 -16.93
CA GLY A 543 -8.42 -30.26 -18.10
C GLY A 543 -9.85 -30.76 -17.95
N SER A 544 -10.21 -31.43 -16.85
CA SER A 544 -11.57 -31.88 -16.57
C SER A 544 -12.53 -30.70 -16.46
N TRP A 545 -13.73 -30.87 -17.01
CA TRP A 545 -14.86 -29.96 -16.81
C TRP A 545 -15.58 -30.36 -15.53
N VAL A 546 -15.71 -29.41 -14.61
CA VAL A 546 -16.33 -29.64 -13.29
C VAL A 546 -17.49 -28.70 -13.06
N GLU A 547 -18.56 -29.25 -12.50
CA GLU A 547 -19.79 -28.55 -12.18
C GLU A 547 -20.08 -28.57 -10.67
N THR A 548 -21.08 -27.80 -10.26
CA THR A 548 -21.46 -27.71 -8.86
C THR A 548 -21.81 -29.10 -8.32
N GLY A 549 -21.21 -29.48 -7.18
CA GLY A 549 -21.40 -30.79 -6.57
C GLY A 549 -20.35 -31.84 -6.96
N ASP A 550 -19.61 -31.65 -8.06
CA ASP A 550 -18.54 -32.55 -8.46
C ASP A 550 -17.44 -32.61 -7.39
N ILE A 551 -16.84 -33.79 -7.24
CA ILE A 551 -15.76 -34.03 -6.29
C ILE A 551 -14.43 -33.62 -6.92
N LEU A 552 -13.73 -32.71 -6.25
CA LEU A 552 -12.41 -32.21 -6.66
C LEU A 552 -11.28 -33.02 -6.02
N VAL A 553 -11.45 -33.42 -4.75
CA VAL A 553 -10.53 -34.30 -4.03
C VAL A 553 -11.34 -35.26 -3.18
N GLY A 554 -11.14 -36.55 -3.42
CA GLY A 554 -11.68 -37.61 -2.61
C GLY A 554 -10.89 -37.77 -1.32
N LYS A 555 -11.54 -37.51 -0.17
CA LYS A 555 -10.92 -37.61 1.16
C LYS A 555 -11.79 -38.42 2.10
N LEU A 556 -11.15 -39.35 2.81
CA LEU A 556 -11.74 -40.19 3.83
C LEU A 556 -11.11 -39.90 5.18
N THR A 557 -11.94 -39.60 6.18
CA THR A 557 -11.52 -39.45 7.58
C THR A 557 -11.90 -40.71 8.35
N PRO A 558 -10.96 -41.38 9.04
CA PRO A 558 -11.29 -42.55 9.85
C PRO A 558 -12.20 -42.16 11.03
N GLN A 559 -13.23 -42.96 11.29
CA GLN A 559 -14.17 -42.74 12.39
C GLN A 559 -14.28 -44.04 13.22
N MET A 560 -14.28 -43.93 14.56
CA MET A 560 -14.67 -45.07 15.38
C MET A 560 -16.15 -45.35 15.17
N ALA A 561 -16.45 -46.52 14.62
CA ALA A 561 -17.79 -47.09 14.65
C ALA A 561 -18.15 -47.44 16.11
N LYS A 562 -18.69 -46.48 16.87
CA LYS A 562 -19.55 -46.83 17.99
C LYS A 562 -20.91 -47.13 17.39
N GLU A 563 -21.28 -48.42 17.33
CA GLU A 563 -22.61 -48.85 16.89
C GLU A 563 -23.71 -48.06 17.62
N SER A 564 -23.48 -47.66 18.88
CA SER A 564 -24.38 -46.84 19.71
C SER A 564 -24.73 -45.45 19.17
N SER A 565 -23.99 -44.91 18.19
CA SER A 565 -24.19 -43.55 17.64
C SER A 565 -25.21 -43.46 16.50
N TYR A 566 -25.56 -44.59 15.87
CA TYR A 566 -26.57 -44.62 14.81
C TYR A 566 -27.97 -44.80 15.39
N ALA A 567 -28.96 -44.17 14.74
CA ALA A 567 -30.38 -44.35 15.07
C ALA A 567 -30.76 -45.85 14.95
N PRO A 568 -31.65 -46.37 15.82
CA PRO A 568 -32.02 -47.78 15.80
C PRO A 568 -32.63 -48.23 14.45
N GLU A 569 -33.32 -47.34 13.75
CA GLU A 569 -33.87 -47.56 12.39
C GLU A 569 -32.75 -47.82 11.36
N ASP A 570 -31.67 -47.03 11.42
CA ASP A 570 -30.49 -47.19 10.56
C ASP A 570 -29.75 -48.50 10.82
N ARG A 571 -29.71 -48.96 12.08
CA ARG A 571 -29.12 -50.25 12.43
C ARG A 571 -29.94 -51.42 11.90
N LEU A 572 -31.27 -51.33 12.00
CA LEU A 572 -32.18 -52.33 11.48
C LEU A 572 -32.05 -52.47 9.96
N LEU A 573 -32.07 -51.33 9.24
CA LEU A 573 -31.92 -51.31 7.78
C LEU A 573 -30.59 -51.93 7.33
N ARG A 574 -29.49 -51.62 8.03
CA ARG A 574 -28.17 -52.21 7.72
C ARG A 574 -28.11 -53.70 8.01
N ALA A 575 -28.74 -54.18 9.08
CA ALA A 575 -28.80 -55.60 9.42
C ALA A 575 -29.59 -56.41 8.38
N ILE A 576 -30.69 -55.84 7.86
CA ILE A 576 -31.51 -56.47 6.80
C ILE A 576 -30.77 -56.49 5.46
N LEU A 577 -30.06 -55.39 5.11
CA LEU A 577 -29.37 -55.23 3.82
C LEU A 577 -27.93 -55.78 3.79
N GLY A 578 -27.41 -56.28 4.92
CA GLY A 578 -26.04 -56.80 5.01
C GLY A 578 -24.95 -55.74 4.78
N ILE A 579 -25.25 -54.46 4.97
CA ILE A 579 -24.33 -53.35 4.68
C ILE A 579 -23.34 -53.23 5.85
N GLN A 580 -22.06 -53.53 5.60
CA GLN A 580 -20.98 -53.36 6.58
C GLN A 580 -20.86 -51.90 7.05
N VAL A 581 -20.56 -51.70 8.33
CA VAL A 581 -20.36 -50.36 8.88
C VAL A 581 -19.09 -49.75 8.27
N SER A 582 -19.25 -48.65 7.52
CA SER A 582 -18.12 -47.90 6.99
C SER A 582 -17.27 -47.36 8.15
N THR A 583 -16.00 -47.76 8.19
CA THR A 583 -15.02 -47.32 9.19
C THR A 583 -14.48 -45.91 8.91
N SER A 584 -14.90 -45.29 7.81
CA SER A 584 -14.50 -43.97 7.36
C SER A 584 -15.71 -43.11 7.00
N LYS A 585 -15.58 -41.81 7.28
CA LYS A 585 -16.53 -40.77 6.87
C LYS A 585 -15.97 -40.01 5.67
N GLU A 586 -16.84 -39.73 4.71
CA GLU A 586 -16.52 -38.87 3.57
C GLU A 586 -16.30 -37.42 4.03
N THR A 587 -15.13 -36.86 3.71
CA THR A 587 -14.77 -35.45 3.95
C THR A 587 -14.17 -34.82 2.69
N CYS A 588 -14.74 -35.15 1.55
CA CYS A 588 -14.26 -34.74 0.23
C CYS A 588 -14.36 -33.24 -0.03
N LEU A 589 -13.46 -32.72 -0.87
CA LEU A 589 -13.55 -31.38 -1.40
C LEU A 589 -14.54 -31.38 -2.58
N LYS A 590 -15.74 -30.83 -2.38
CA LYS A 590 -16.76 -30.67 -3.43
C LYS A 590 -16.72 -29.25 -3.99
N LEU A 591 -17.04 -29.11 -5.28
CA LEU A 591 -17.19 -27.78 -5.88
C LEU A 591 -18.45 -27.09 -5.31
N PRO A 592 -18.33 -25.90 -4.69
CA PRO A 592 -19.46 -25.23 -4.07
C PRO A 592 -20.45 -24.70 -5.10
N ILE A 593 -21.65 -24.34 -4.61
CA ILE A 593 -22.75 -23.82 -5.41
C ILE A 593 -22.33 -22.63 -6.27
N GLY A 594 -22.68 -22.66 -7.56
CA GLY A 594 -22.34 -21.63 -8.54
C GLY A 594 -20.92 -21.74 -9.10
N GLY A 595 -20.16 -22.76 -8.70
CA GLY A 595 -18.91 -23.12 -9.35
C GLY A 595 -19.16 -23.94 -10.61
N ARG A 596 -18.55 -23.51 -11.72
CA ARG A 596 -18.38 -24.31 -12.94
C ARG A 596 -17.13 -23.86 -13.67
N GLY A 597 -16.43 -24.77 -14.34
CA GLY A 597 -15.27 -24.41 -15.13
C GLY A 597 -14.32 -25.56 -15.42
N ARG A 598 -13.13 -25.21 -15.89
CA ARG A 598 -12.11 -26.18 -16.29
C ARG A 598 -10.96 -26.19 -15.30
N VAL A 599 -10.50 -27.37 -14.90
CA VAL A 599 -9.32 -27.52 -14.05
C VAL A 599 -8.07 -27.18 -14.86
N ILE A 600 -7.30 -26.19 -14.42
CA ILE A 600 -6.11 -25.71 -15.14
C ILE A 600 -4.79 -26.13 -14.48
N ASP A 601 -4.78 -26.27 -13.15
CA ASP A 601 -3.58 -26.63 -12.39
C ASP A 601 -3.98 -27.35 -11.10
N VAL A 602 -3.20 -28.35 -10.72
CA VAL A 602 -3.36 -29.12 -9.49
C VAL A 602 -1.99 -29.30 -8.85
N ARG A 603 -1.86 -28.84 -7.60
CA ARG A 603 -0.60 -28.91 -6.86
C ARG A 603 -0.80 -29.66 -5.56
N TRP A 604 -0.05 -30.74 -5.41
CA TRP A 604 0.04 -31.49 -4.16
C TRP A 604 1.34 -31.11 -3.46
N ILE A 605 1.22 -30.42 -2.33
CA ILE A 605 2.33 -29.89 -1.56
C ILE A 605 2.47 -30.72 -0.29
N GLN A 606 3.61 -31.41 -0.17
CA GLN A 606 4.04 -32.06 1.07
C GLN A 606 5.05 -31.17 1.79
N LYS A 607 4.80 -30.87 3.06
CA LYS A 607 5.73 -30.07 3.87
C LYS A 607 6.96 -30.92 4.18
N LYS A 608 8.11 -30.63 3.56
CA LYS A 608 9.39 -31.30 3.87
C LYS A 608 9.91 -30.85 5.23
N GLY A 609 9.76 -31.68 6.26
CA GLY A 609 10.32 -31.42 7.59
C GLY A 609 10.11 -32.58 8.58
N GLY A 610 11.15 -33.41 8.76
CA GLY A 610 11.46 -34.19 9.98
C GLY A 610 10.53 -35.30 10.49
N SER A 611 9.22 -35.29 10.21
CA SER A 611 8.29 -36.33 10.67
C SER A 611 7.40 -36.83 9.54
N ASN A 612 7.09 -38.13 9.54
CA ASN A 612 6.21 -38.79 8.56
C ASN A 612 4.72 -38.37 8.67
N TYR A 613 4.41 -37.31 9.45
CA TYR A 613 3.05 -36.91 9.80
C TYR A 613 2.78 -35.42 9.51
N ASN A 614 3.49 -34.84 8.55
CA ASN A 614 3.19 -33.48 8.13
C ASN A 614 1.89 -33.44 7.32
N PRO A 615 1.04 -32.42 7.55
CA PRO A 615 -0.18 -32.26 6.76
C PRO A 615 0.19 -32.06 5.29
N GLU A 616 -0.52 -32.78 4.43
CA GLU A 616 -0.42 -32.56 2.99
C GLU A 616 -1.48 -31.56 2.57
N THR A 617 -1.12 -30.68 1.65
CA THR A 617 -2.03 -29.66 1.14
C THR A 617 -2.21 -29.86 -0.35
N ILE A 618 -3.46 -30.00 -0.79
CA ILE A 618 -3.81 -30.10 -2.21
C ILE A 618 -4.49 -28.80 -2.64
N HIS A 619 -3.94 -28.14 -3.65
CA HIS A 619 -4.49 -26.95 -4.29
C HIS A 619 -4.99 -27.28 -5.67
N ILE A 620 -6.23 -26.87 -5.98
CA ILE A 620 -6.86 -27.05 -7.28
C ILE A 620 -7.26 -25.68 -7.82
N TYR A 621 -6.84 -25.38 -9.03
CA TYR A 621 -7.14 -24.13 -9.71
C TYR A 621 -8.13 -24.39 -10.83
N ILE A 622 -9.27 -23.68 -10.78
CA ILE A 622 -10.35 -23.82 -11.75
C ILE A 622 -10.56 -22.49 -12.45
N LEU A 623 -10.46 -22.51 -13.78
CA LEU A 623 -10.76 -21.39 -14.66
C LEU A 623 -12.26 -21.36 -14.97
N GLN A 624 -12.89 -20.25 -14.61
CA GLN A 624 -14.31 -20.00 -14.81
C GLN A 624 -14.50 -18.90 -15.85
N LYS A 625 -15.23 -19.21 -16.92
CA LYS A 625 -15.73 -18.21 -17.88
C LYS A 625 -16.98 -17.54 -17.29
N ARG A 626 -16.97 -16.21 -17.20
CA ARG A 626 -18.12 -15.42 -16.77
C ARG A 626 -18.54 -14.47 -17.87
N GLU A 627 -19.74 -14.72 -18.39
CA GLU A 627 -20.46 -13.79 -19.26
C GLU A 627 -21.22 -12.78 -18.40
N ILE A 628 -21.49 -11.60 -18.96
CA ILE A 628 -22.27 -10.55 -18.31
C ILE A 628 -23.70 -11.04 -18.04
N LYS A 629 -24.22 -10.75 -16.85
CA LYS A 629 -25.55 -11.15 -16.41
C LYS A 629 -26.30 -9.98 -15.77
N VAL A 630 -27.63 -10.10 -15.72
CA VAL A 630 -28.47 -9.17 -14.96
C VAL A 630 -28.00 -9.15 -13.50
N GLY A 631 -27.76 -7.95 -12.98
CA GLY A 631 -27.20 -7.72 -11.64
C GLY A 631 -25.68 -7.45 -11.62
N ASP A 632 -24.97 -7.67 -12.73
CA ASP A 632 -23.58 -7.22 -12.84
C ASP A 632 -23.53 -5.69 -12.93
N LYS A 633 -22.51 -5.10 -12.28
CA LYS A 633 -22.31 -3.66 -12.25
C LYS A 633 -21.45 -3.22 -13.43
N VAL A 634 -21.94 -2.28 -14.22
CA VAL A 634 -21.21 -1.61 -15.31
C VAL A 634 -21.06 -0.13 -14.97
N ALA A 635 -19.94 0.47 -15.33
CA ALA A 635 -19.66 1.89 -15.13
C ALA A 635 -18.80 2.44 -16.27
N GLY A 636 -19.05 3.69 -16.66
CA GLY A 636 -18.19 4.46 -17.56
C GLY A 636 -17.10 5.21 -16.81
N GLU A 637 -16.14 5.77 -17.57
CA GLU A 637 -15.08 6.63 -17.03
C GLU A 637 -15.59 8.04 -16.71
N THR A 638 -16.72 8.44 -17.29
CA THR A 638 -17.43 9.70 -17.01
C THR A 638 -18.91 9.40 -16.75
N TRP A 639 -19.47 10.07 -15.75
CA TRP A 639 -20.90 10.07 -15.46
C TRP A 639 -21.43 11.45 -15.88
N LYS A 640 -22.22 11.50 -16.95
CA LYS A 640 -22.93 12.73 -17.34
C LYS A 640 -24.30 12.77 -16.69
#